data_AF-A0A532ULE9-F1
#
_entry.id   AF-A0A532ULE9-F1
#
_cell.length_a   1.000
_cell.length_b   1.000
_cell.length_c   1.000
_cell.angle_alpha   90.00
_cell.angle_beta   90.00
_cell.angle_gamma   90.00
#
_symmetry.space_group_name_H-M   'P 1'
#
loop_
_entity.id
_entity.type
_entity.pdbx_description
1 polymer ?
#
loop_
_entity_poly.entity_id
_entity_poly.type
_entity_poly.pdbx_seq_one_letter_code
_entity_poly.pdbx_strand_id
1 'polypeptide(L)'
;MNRRIKLTSAMLTFALCICCLPKAGLAGEENWKLGMQAYSFKEFTFFEAVDKNKALGMRYIEAYPGQQLSKENPDVKTDHNMSSQDRRLMLQKLREAGVRLMNYGVVSLPNNESECRKVFEFAKEMGIETIVSEPPEDAFDVIEDLCKDFEIKVAIHNHPKPSHYWDPDTVLKVCEGRSKWIGACADTGHWTRSGVDPLKAIRKLGAAGRIISLHFKDLNEFGNRKAHDVPWGTGVSKAGEVLAELARQNFKGVFSVEWEHNWLNSMPDIAKCATFFERTAAELDQSDWQWIFNGKNLSGWDGDPRLWSVKDGVIHGETTPEIPARGNTFLIWRDGKLKDFELRLRFRLKNGNGNSGVQYRSKEVSKWVVSGYQAEVEDKPGKVGFLYHEKGRGWLVNVGDFMVINEKGRKKVVSKVSDVDELVKTGYYEEKGWNEYRIIAQGNHLVHYLNGYQTMELIDNDRVTNPDDMKDTKGAAREGLLALQIHQGPPMVVEFKDIRIRNLETKYGDAVLLFNGKNLKDWHVKGDSDKSKWVVGKAKMSQENPKMLVNKGGSGEMINLAAKHGDSIDIFSDKKFGDCRIELQLMVPQNSNSGVYVMGEYEIQVLDSWQRGTELSGGDMGAVYGASPPGINATRKPGQWQKYVIDFRAPRFDSSGKKRSGRRGKARLLRVELNDQVLHENLTMDKETPGGVAGKESPGGPLMFQGNHGPVAYRNIIVKPVKK
;
A
#
# COMPACT_ATOMS: atom_id res chain seq x y z
N MET A 1 70.81 -12.56 9.63
CA MET A 1 71.46 -12.56 10.96
C MET A 1 70.66 -11.63 11.88
N ASN A 2 70.16 -12.17 13.00
CA ASN A 2 69.75 -11.51 14.25
C ASN A 2 68.48 -10.62 14.38
N ARG A 3 67.45 -11.28 14.92
CA ARG A 3 66.46 -10.91 15.95
C ARG A 3 66.74 -9.69 16.85
N ARG A 4 65.67 -8.95 17.22
CA ARG A 4 65.09 -8.71 18.58
C ARG A 4 64.07 -7.56 18.50
N ILE A 5 62.75 -7.78 18.59
CA ILE A 5 61.87 -7.82 19.79
C ILE A 5 62.24 -6.81 20.90
N LYS A 6 61.35 -5.82 21.11
CA LYS A 6 60.90 -5.35 22.43
C LYS A 6 59.41 -4.98 22.38
N LEU A 7 58.63 -5.64 23.23
CA LEU A 7 57.28 -5.27 23.66
C LEU A 7 57.35 -4.03 24.57
N THR A 8 56.37 -3.15 24.48
CA THR A 8 55.76 -2.51 25.65
C THR A 8 54.26 -2.32 25.40
N SER A 9 53.47 -2.89 26.30
CA SER A 9 52.02 -2.82 26.37
C SER A 9 51.60 -1.51 27.04
N ALA A 10 50.60 -0.82 26.49
CA ALA A 10 49.79 0.15 27.22
C ALA A 10 48.39 0.18 26.60
N MET A 11 47.45 -0.46 27.29
CA MET A 11 46.00 -0.30 27.09
C MET A 11 45.60 1.16 27.33
N LEU A 12 44.87 1.75 26.39
CA LEU A 12 43.88 2.77 26.69
C LEU A 12 42.69 2.62 25.73
N THR A 13 41.60 2.08 26.26
CA THR A 13 40.23 2.13 25.73
C THR A 13 39.70 3.56 25.81
N PHE A 14 39.15 4.12 24.72
CA PHE A 14 37.72 4.49 24.62
C PHE A 14 37.34 5.11 23.26
N ALA A 15 36.15 4.73 22.80
CA ALA A 15 35.23 5.41 21.88
C ALA A 15 35.68 5.69 20.43
N LEU A 16 35.59 4.64 19.58
CA LEU A 16 35.32 4.86 18.16
C LEU A 16 33.83 5.22 18.02
N CYS A 17 33.55 6.51 17.82
CA CYS A 17 32.24 7.00 17.43
C CYS A 17 31.96 6.51 15.99
N ILE A 18 31.43 5.30 15.87
CA ILE A 18 30.88 4.81 14.61
C ILE A 18 29.57 5.55 14.41
N CYS A 19 29.61 6.63 13.63
CA CYS A 19 28.44 7.19 12.98
C CYS A 19 27.82 6.08 12.11
N CYS A 20 26.88 5.32 12.67
CA CYS A 20 25.97 4.49 11.91
C CYS A 20 25.14 5.41 11.01
N LEU A 21 25.60 5.59 9.78
CA LEU A 21 24.74 6.06 8.70
C LEU A 21 23.57 5.07 8.60
N PRO A 22 22.31 5.52 8.69
CA PRO A 22 21.19 4.63 8.44
C PRO A 22 21.30 4.14 6.99
N LYS A 23 21.28 2.82 6.81
CA LYS A 23 21.04 2.21 5.50
C LYS A 23 19.75 2.84 4.97
N ALA A 24 19.85 3.56 3.85
CA ALA A 24 18.68 3.94 3.07
C ALA A 24 17.95 2.64 2.69
N GLY A 25 16.84 2.36 3.37
CA GLY A 25 15.94 1.29 3.02
C GLY A 25 15.39 1.57 1.63
N LEU A 26 15.40 0.57 0.76
CA LEU A 26 14.59 0.60 -0.45
C LEU A 26 13.14 0.45 0.01
N ALA A 27 12.25 1.35 -0.41
CA ALA A 27 10.82 1.19 -0.20
C ALA A 27 10.33 -0.19 -0.72
N GLY A 28 9.77 -1.02 0.17
CA GLY A 28 8.70 -1.97 -0.19
C GLY A 28 8.92 -3.48 -0.05
N GLU A 29 9.47 -4.00 1.06
CA GLU A 29 9.12 -5.36 1.53
C GLU A 29 8.77 -5.30 3.01
N GLU A 30 7.53 -5.65 3.36
CA GLU A 30 7.10 -5.70 4.77
C GLU A 30 7.76 -6.89 5.45
N ASN A 31 8.61 -6.62 6.45
CA ASN A 31 9.28 -7.67 7.22
C ASN A 31 8.24 -8.56 7.93
N TRP A 32 7.21 -7.94 8.48
CA TRP A 32 6.14 -8.60 9.21
C TRP A 32 4.83 -8.50 8.44
N LYS A 33 4.30 -9.67 8.04
CA LYS A 33 3.11 -9.78 7.20
C LYS A 33 1.93 -10.26 8.06
N LEU A 34 1.03 -9.35 8.47
CA LEU A 34 -0.17 -9.72 9.23
C LEU A 34 -1.28 -10.20 8.30
N GLY A 35 -1.79 -11.40 8.53
CA GLY A 35 -2.88 -11.97 7.77
C GLY A 35 -3.83 -12.81 8.61
N MET A 36 -4.93 -13.23 8.01
CA MET A 36 -5.88 -14.14 8.64
C MET A 36 -5.54 -15.60 8.33
N GLN A 37 -5.63 -16.48 9.32
CA GLN A 37 -5.82 -17.92 9.09
C GLN A 37 -7.32 -18.13 8.83
N ALA A 38 -7.69 -18.58 7.62
CA ALA A 38 -9.09 -18.63 7.16
C ALA A 38 -10.01 -19.58 7.96
N TYR A 39 -9.44 -20.54 8.69
CA TYR A 39 -10.13 -21.42 9.66
C TYR A 39 -10.80 -20.62 10.78
N SER A 40 -10.29 -19.43 11.11
CA SER A 40 -10.97 -18.46 12.00
C SER A 40 -12.39 -18.12 11.55
N PHE A 41 -12.65 -18.31 10.24
CA PHE A 41 -13.95 -18.12 9.59
C PHE A 41 -14.46 -19.42 8.95
N LYS A 42 -14.18 -20.59 9.53
CA LYS A 42 -14.63 -21.89 9.01
C LYS A 42 -16.15 -22.04 8.84
N GLU A 43 -16.94 -21.26 9.58
CA GLU A 43 -18.41 -21.19 9.47
C GLU A 43 -18.87 -20.35 8.26
N PHE A 44 -17.93 -19.78 7.52
CA PHE A 44 -18.15 -18.96 6.34
C PHE A 44 -17.39 -19.53 5.12
N THR A 45 -17.79 -19.09 3.94
CA THR A 45 -17.08 -19.41 2.71
C THR A 45 -15.70 -18.73 2.66
N PHE A 46 -14.79 -19.24 1.83
CA PHE A 46 -13.50 -18.59 1.61
C PHE A 46 -13.67 -17.15 1.09
N PHE A 47 -14.68 -16.91 0.25
CA PHE A 47 -14.94 -15.57 -0.28
C PHE A 47 -15.36 -14.57 0.81
N GLU A 48 -16.21 -15.01 1.73
CA GLU A 48 -16.59 -14.21 2.90
C GLU A 48 -15.41 -14.02 3.85
N ALA A 49 -14.54 -15.03 4.01
CA ALA A 49 -13.31 -14.91 4.79
C ALA A 49 -12.36 -13.84 4.20
N VAL A 50 -12.22 -13.78 2.87
CA VAL A 50 -11.44 -12.73 2.17
C VAL A 50 -12.04 -11.34 2.40
N ASP A 51 -13.37 -11.20 2.34
CA ASP A 51 -14.03 -9.91 2.60
C ASP A 51 -13.87 -9.44 4.05
N LYS A 52 -14.02 -10.37 5.00
CA LYS A 52 -13.78 -10.12 6.43
C LYS A 52 -12.32 -9.71 6.68
N ASN A 53 -11.36 -10.42 6.08
CA ASN A 53 -9.94 -10.08 6.15
C ASN A 53 -9.65 -8.65 5.63
N LYS A 54 -10.23 -8.29 4.48
CA LYS A 54 -10.15 -6.93 3.93
C LYS A 54 -10.75 -5.88 4.87
N ALA A 55 -11.92 -6.15 5.45
CA ALA A 55 -12.59 -5.23 6.38
C ALA A 55 -11.77 -4.97 7.65
N LEU A 56 -10.93 -5.93 8.07
CA LEU A 56 -9.98 -5.78 9.16
C LEU A 56 -8.68 -5.05 8.77
N GLY A 57 -8.54 -4.66 7.49
CA GLY A 57 -7.36 -3.96 6.97
C GLY A 57 -6.16 -4.88 6.70
N MET A 58 -6.33 -6.19 6.79
CA MET A 58 -5.26 -7.16 6.56
C MET A 58 -5.07 -7.41 5.07
N ARG A 59 -3.80 -7.54 4.64
CA ARG A 59 -3.43 -7.72 3.22
C ARG A 59 -3.05 -9.15 2.87
N TYR A 60 -2.92 -10.01 3.86
CA TYR A 60 -2.47 -11.39 3.68
C TYR A 60 -3.52 -12.36 4.22
N ILE A 61 -3.61 -13.56 3.65
CA ILE A 61 -4.46 -14.64 4.16
C ILE A 61 -3.75 -15.98 3.98
N GLU A 62 -4.09 -16.91 4.87
CA GLU A 62 -3.73 -18.32 4.83
C GLU A 62 -5.00 -19.15 4.64
N ALA A 63 -5.07 -19.93 3.55
CA ALA A 63 -6.20 -20.82 3.29
C ALA A 63 -5.98 -22.19 3.93
N TYR A 64 -7.05 -22.88 4.31
CA TYR A 64 -6.99 -24.27 4.78
C TYR A 64 -7.76 -25.20 3.82
N PRO A 65 -7.33 -26.47 3.69
CA PRO A 65 -8.01 -27.43 2.82
C PRO A 65 -9.46 -27.70 3.27
N GLY A 66 -10.39 -27.68 2.32
CA GLY A 66 -11.77 -28.13 2.55
C GLY A 66 -12.78 -27.02 2.86
N GLN A 67 -12.37 -25.75 2.93
CA GLN A 67 -13.32 -24.64 3.06
C GLN A 67 -14.19 -24.51 1.81
N GLN A 68 -15.49 -24.29 1.96
CA GLN A 68 -16.36 -23.97 0.83
C GLN A 68 -15.90 -22.70 0.11
N LEU A 69 -15.79 -22.71 -1.22
CA LEU A 69 -15.25 -21.58 -1.98
C LEU A 69 -16.13 -20.33 -1.88
N SER A 70 -17.40 -20.45 -2.27
CA SER A 70 -18.39 -19.37 -2.23
C SER A 70 -19.82 -19.93 -2.11
N LYS A 71 -20.80 -19.05 -1.86
CA LYS A 71 -22.22 -19.44 -1.80
C LYS A 71 -22.77 -19.89 -3.15
N GLU A 72 -22.22 -19.32 -4.22
CA GLU A 72 -22.57 -19.63 -5.61
C GLU A 72 -21.95 -20.95 -6.08
N ASN A 73 -20.87 -21.39 -5.44
CA ASN A 73 -20.17 -22.65 -5.75
C ASN A 73 -20.05 -23.53 -4.49
N PRO A 74 -21.17 -24.02 -3.94
CA PRO A 74 -21.18 -24.63 -2.61
C PRO A 74 -20.46 -25.98 -2.54
N ASP A 75 -20.35 -26.68 -3.67
CA ASP A 75 -19.70 -27.99 -3.78
C ASP A 75 -18.18 -27.88 -3.99
N VAL A 76 -17.68 -26.71 -4.37
CA VAL A 76 -16.25 -26.48 -4.59
C VAL A 76 -15.55 -26.28 -3.26
N LYS A 77 -14.55 -27.12 -2.98
CA LYS A 77 -13.69 -27.04 -1.81
C LYS A 77 -12.40 -26.33 -2.14
N THR A 78 -11.94 -25.48 -1.23
CA THR A 78 -10.71 -24.71 -1.34
C THR A 78 -9.54 -25.62 -0.98
N ASP A 79 -9.01 -26.33 -1.97
CA ASP A 79 -7.87 -27.22 -1.79
C ASP A 79 -7.08 -27.47 -3.10
N HIS A 80 -6.01 -28.25 -3.00
CA HIS A 80 -5.10 -28.57 -4.10
C HIS A 80 -5.72 -29.44 -5.21
N ASN A 81 -6.96 -29.90 -5.07
CA ASN A 81 -7.71 -30.64 -6.10
C ASN A 81 -8.70 -29.75 -6.88
N MET A 82 -8.77 -28.45 -6.57
CA MET A 82 -9.58 -27.50 -7.33
C MET A 82 -9.25 -27.54 -8.82
N SER A 83 -10.28 -27.40 -9.66
CA SER A 83 -10.09 -27.22 -11.10
C SER A 83 -9.34 -25.92 -11.39
N SER A 84 -8.67 -25.82 -12.54
CA SER A 84 -8.01 -24.58 -12.95
C SER A 84 -9.00 -23.41 -13.07
N GLN A 85 -10.28 -23.67 -13.36
CA GLN A 85 -11.32 -22.63 -13.38
C GLN A 85 -11.60 -22.09 -11.98
N ASP A 86 -11.74 -22.95 -10.99
CA ASP A 86 -12.03 -22.55 -9.62
C ASP A 86 -10.83 -21.84 -8.97
N ARG A 87 -9.60 -22.30 -9.26
CA ARG A 87 -8.36 -21.62 -8.86
C ARG A 87 -8.32 -20.18 -9.38
N ARG A 88 -8.68 -19.98 -10.65
CA ARG A 88 -8.77 -18.63 -11.26
C ARG A 88 -9.83 -17.76 -10.58
N LEU A 89 -10.99 -18.33 -10.23
CA LEU A 89 -12.05 -17.62 -9.52
C LEU A 89 -11.59 -17.19 -8.12
N MET A 90 -10.92 -18.07 -7.39
CA MET A 90 -10.32 -17.77 -6.08
C MET A 90 -9.28 -16.65 -6.17
N LEU A 91 -8.36 -16.72 -7.13
CA LEU A 91 -7.36 -15.67 -7.34
C LEU A 91 -8.00 -14.34 -7.74
N GLN A 92 -9.10 -14.35 -8.49
CA GLN A 92 -9.85 -13.13 -8.81
C GLN A 92 -10.42 -12.46 -7.56
N LYS A 93 -11.08 -13.23 -6.69
CA LYS A 93 -11.64 -12.71 -5.43
C LYS A 93 -10.57 -12.06 -4.54
N LEU A 94 -9.43 -12.74 -4.38
CA LEU A 94 -8.27 -12.23 -3.63
C LEU A 94 -7.78 -10.89 -4.20
N ARG A 95 -7.64 -10.78 -5.53
CA ARG A 95 -7.22 -9.54 -6.20
C ARG A 95 -8.22 -8.40 -6.03
N GLU A 96 -9.52 -8.64 -6.21
CA GLU A 96 -10.58 -7.63 -6.01
C GLU A 96 -10.61 -7.10 -4.56
N ALA A 97 -10.24 -7.95 -3.61
CA ALA A 97 -10.11 -7.58 -2.22
C ALA A 97 -8.79 -6.86 -1.88
N GLY A 98 -7.78 -6.93 -2.76
CA GLY A 98 -6.42 -6.45 -2.47
C GLY A 98 -5.69 -7.33 -1.44
N VAL A 99 -6.00 -8.64 -1.41
CA VAL A 99 -5.48 -9.62 -0.46
C VAL A 99 -4.59 -10.63 -1.20
N ARG A 100 -3.43 -10.96 -0.62
CA ARG A 100 -2.51 -11.98 -1.12
C ARG A 100 -2.63 -13.27 -0.30
N LEU A 101 -2.77 -14.39 -0.97
CA LEU A 101 -2.68 -15.71 -0.35
C LEU A 101 -1.20 -16.05 -0.15
N MET A 102 -0.76 -16.17 1.11
CA MET A 102 0.67 -16.33 1.43
C MET A 102 1.01 -17.73 1.89
N ASN A 103 0.12 -18.32 2.69
CA ASN A 103 0.29 -19.65 3.27
C ASN A 103 -0.90 -20.56 2.88
N TYR A 104 -0.69 -21.87 2.94
CA TYR A 104 -1.75 -22.86 2.79
C TYR A 104 -1.56 -24.02 3.76
N GLY A 105 -2.56 -24.28 4.59
CA GLY A 105 -2.56 -25.37 5.55
C GLY A 105 -3.54 -25.17 6.73
N VAL A 106 -3.55 -26.05 7.72
CA VAL A 106 -2.65 -27.22 7.87
C VAL A 106 -3.06 -28.35 6.91
N VAL A 107 -2.20 -28.70 5.95
CA VAL A 107 -2.47 -29.73 4.92
C VAL A 107 -1.62 -30.97 5.15
N SER A 108 -2.10 -32.15 4.73
CA SER A 108 -1.34 -33.39 4.81
C SER A 108 -0.23 -33.45 3.76
N LEU A 109 0.97 -33.91 4.16
CA LEU A 109 2.09 -34.25 3.29
C LEU A 109 2.59 -35.65 3.66
N PRO A 110 2.04 -36.72 3.06
CA PRO A 110 2.45 -38.10 3.35
C PRO A 110 3.82 -38.43 2.75
N ASN A 111 4.40 -39.59 3.10
CA ASN A 111 5.58 -40.14 2.42
C ASN A 111 5.20 -40.69 1.03
N ASN A 112 4.71 -39.81 0.16
CA ASN A 112 4.30 -40.06 -1.21
C ASN A 112 4.58 -38.81 -2.04
N GLU A 113 5.53 -38.92 -2.95
CA GLU A 113 6.02 -37.82 -3.78
C GLU A 113 4.93 -37.25 -4.69
N SER A 114 4.09 -38.09 -5.30
CA SER A 114 3.03 -37.64 -6.21
C SER A 114 1.95 -36.83 -5.47
N GLU A 115 1.54 -37.28 -4.28
CA GLU A 115 0.55 -36.55 -3.48
C GLU A 115 1.12 -35.24 -2.93
N CYS A 116 2.37 -35.24 -2.45
CA CYS A 116 3.03 -34.00 -2.05
C CYS A 116 3.17 -33.03 -3.23
N ARG A 117 3.61 -33.51 -4.41
CA ARG A 117 3.82 -32.67 -5.59
C ARG A 117 2.56 -31.91 -5.99
N LYS A 118 1.36 -32.51 -5.92
CA LYS A 118 0.08 -31.82 -6.17
C LYS A 118 -0.09 -30.58 -5.29
N VAL A 119 0.28 -30.68 -4.01
CA VAL A 119 0.20 -29.57 -3.06
C VAL A 119 1.21 -28.47 -3.43
N PHE A 120 2.43 -28.84 -3.79
CA PHE A 120 3.46 -27.88 -4.21
C PHE A 120 3.14 -27.19 -5.54
N GLU A 121 2.58 -27.90 -6.51
CA GLU A 121 2.12 -27.33 -7.78
C GLU A 121 0.97 -26.35 -7.57
N PHE A 122 -0.02 -26.73 -6.75
CA PHE A 122 -1.08 -25.81 -6.34
C PHE A 122 -0.51 -24.57 -5.65
N ALA A 123 0.41 -24.75 -4.70
CA ALA A 123 1.04 -23.63 -3.99
C ALA A 123 1.77 -22.69 -4.97
N LYS A 124 2.51 -23.24 -5.93
CA LYS A 124 3.20 -22.46 -6.97
C LYS A 124 2.24 -21.67 -7.85
N GLU A 125 1.17 -22.31 -8.33
CA GLU A 125 0.17 -21.67 -9.20
C GLU A 125 -0.57 -20.54 -8.48
N MET A 126 -0.87 -20.74 -7.20
CA MET A 126 -1.63 -19.77 -6.40
C MET A 126 -0.75 -18.66 -5.78
N GLY A 127 0.57 -18.71 -6.00
CA GLY A 127 1.52 -17.72 -5.46
C GLY A 127 1.79 -17.84 -3.97
N ILE A 128 1.58 -19.02 -3.38
CA ILE A 128 1.84 -19.33 -1.97
C ILE A 128 3.34 -19.47 -1.74
N GLU A 129 3.84 -18.85 -0.66
CA GLU A 129 5.25 -18.90 -0.26
C GLU A 129 5.55 -20.00 0.77
N THR A 130 4.53 -20.42 1.54
CA THR A 130 4.69 -21.40 2.64
C THR A 130 3.53 -22.40 2.70
N ILE A 131 3.85 -23.69 2.73
CA ILE A 131 2.89 -24.75 3.05
C ILE A 131 3.00 -25.05 4.54
N VAL A 132 1.87 -25.06 5.25
CA VAL A 132 1.80 -25.40 6.67
C VAL A 132 1.29 -26.83 6.81
N SER A 133 1.99 -27.69 7.54
CA SER A 133 1.70 -29.14 7.60
C SER A 133 2.11 -29.79 8.93
N GLU A 134 1.61 -30.98 9.21
CA GLU A 134 2.09 -31.90 10.27
C GLU A 134 2.44 -33.26 9.62
N PRO A 135 3.58 -33.37 8.92
CA PRO A 135 3.95 -34.58 8.18
C PRO A 135 4.44 -35.71 9.10
N PRO A 136 4.35 -36.99 8.71
CA PRO A 136 5.10 -38.05 9.40
C PRO A 136 6.62 -37.89 9.18
N GLU A 137 7.46 -38.33 10.13
CA GLU A 137 8.93 -38.12 10.08
C GLU A 137 9.59 -38.72 8.82
N ASP A 138 9.04 -39.80 8.28
CA ASP A 138 9.56 -40.51 7.10
C ASP A 138 9.27 -39.80 5.77
N ALA A 139 8.41 -38.77 5.76
CA ALA A 139 8.09 -38.00 4.56
C ALA A 139 9.10 -36.87 4.27
N PHE A 140 9.95 -36.49 5.24
CA PHE A 140 10.72 -35.24 5.12
C PHE A 140 11.79 -35.25 4.04
N ASP A 141 12.29 -36.41 3.62
CA ASP A 141 13.25 -36.48 2.51
C ASP A 141 12.58 -36.06 1.19
N VAL A 142 11.39 -36.61 0.92
CA VAL A 142 10.56 -36.22 -0.23
C VAL A 142 10.15 -34.75 -0.16
N ILE A 143 9.72 -34.29 1.02
CA ILE A 143 9.30 -32.90 1.23
C ILE A 143 10.47 -31.93 1.01
N GLU A 144 11.66 -32.28 1.49
CA GLU A 144 12.85 -31.44 1.36
C GLU A 144 13.27 -31.25 -0.10
N ASP A 145 13.17 -32.30 -0.92
CA ASP A 145 13.47 -32.21 -2.34
C ASP A 145 12.43 -31.36 -3.07
N LEU A 146 11.14 -31.54 -2.77
CA LEU A 146 10.07 -30.68 -3.33
C LEU A 146 10.20 -29.22 -2.91
N CYS A 147 10.61 -28.94 -1.67
CA CYS A 147 10.89 -27.58 -1.23
C CYS A 147 11.94 -26.88 -2.10
N LYS A 148 13.02 -27.60 -2.47
CA LYS A 148 14.09 -27.07 -3.32
C LYS A 148 13.63 -26.89 -4.76
N ASP A 149 12.90 -27.86 -5.30
CA ASP A 149 12.42 -27.84 -6.69
C ASP A 149 11.44 -26.68 -6.95
N PHE A 150 10.52 -26.45 -6.02
CA PHE A 150 9.47 -25.45 -6.17
C PHE A 150 9.85 -24.08 -5.59
N GLU A 151 10.90 -24.03 -4.76
CA GLU A 151 11.32 -22.89 -3.94
C GLU A 151 10.21 -22.45 -2.96
N ILE A 152 9.54 -23.43 -2.34
CA ILE A 152 8.44 -23.23 -1.39
C ILE A 152 8.84 -23.78 -0.03
N LYS A 153 8.56 -23.02 1.02
CA LYS A 153 8.87 -23.44 2.40
C LYS A 153 7.81 -24.39 2.94
N VAL A 154 8.21 -25.28 3.85
CA VAL A 154 7.30 -26.09 4.66
C VAL A 154 7.46 -25.76 6.13
N ALA A 155 6.37 -25.34 6.75
CA ALA A 155 6.28 -24.96 8.15
C ALA A 155 5.50 -26.02 8.94
N ILE A 156 6.19 -26.73 9.83
CA ILE A 156 5.66 -27.77 10.70
C ILE A 156 4.78 -27.12 11.79
N HIS A 157 3.48 -27.42 11.77
CA HIS A 157 2.51 -26.89 12.73
C HIS A 157 2.45 -27.74 14.00
N ASN A 158 2.39 -27.07 15.15
CA ASN A 158 2.32 -27.73 16.46
C ASN A 158 0.90 -27.75 17.02
N HIS A 159 0.19 -28.88 16.99
CA HIS A 159 -1.09 -29.03 17.71
C HIS A 159 -0.92 -29.29 19.22
N PRO A 160 -1.96 -29.16 20.06
CA PRO A 160 -1.83 -29.41 21.50
C PRO A 160 -1.61 -30.89 21.82
N LYS A 161 -0.85 -31.18 22.89
CA LYS A 161 -0.58 -32.56 23.35
C LYS A 161 -1.87 -33.35 23.70
N PRO A 162 -2.03 -34.61 23.25
CA PRO A 162 -1.07 -35.38 22.47
C PRO A 162 -1.15 -35.06 20.97
N SER A 163 -0.03 -34.68 20.39
CA SER A 163 0.25 -34.69 18.95
C SER A 163 1.76 -34.93 18.79
N HIS A 164 2.27 -35.12 17.58
CA HIS A 164 3.67 -35.48 17.41
C HIS A 164 4.62 -34.27 17.59
N TYR A 165 4.27 -33.12 16.99
CA TYR A 165 5.05 -31.88 17.05
C TYR A 165 4.57 -30.88 18.10
N TRP A 166 3.95 -31.33 19.19
CA TRP A 166 3.33 -30.45 20.20
C TRP A 166 4.31 -29.51 20.93
N ASP A 167 5.61 -29.72 20.82
CA ASP A 167 6.67 -28.99 21.51
C ASP A 167 7.81 -28.61 20.54
N PRO A 168 8.65 -27.60 20.85
CA PRO A 168 9.69 -27.16 19.94
C PRO A 168 10.86 -28.14 19.76
N ASP A 169 11.09 -29.07 20.70
CA ASP A 169 12.23 -30.01 20.62
C ASP A 169 11.99 -31.09 19.56
N THR A 170 10.77 -31.58 19.43
CA THR A 170 10.39 -32.54 18.37
C THR A 170 10.56 -31.91 16.98
N VAL A 171 10.16 -30.65 16.80
CA VAL A 171 10.38 -29.91 15.55
C VAL A 171 11.87 -29.74 15.23
N LEU A 172 12.68 -29.36 16.22
CA LEU A 172 14.13 -29.19 16.02
C LEU A 172 14.84 -30.49 15.67
N LYS A 173 14.45 -31.60 16.31
CA LYS A 173 14.98 -32.93 16.03
C LYS A 173 14.76 -33.32 14.56
N VAL A 174 13.55 -33.13 14.04
CA VAL A 174 13.26 -33.41 12.62
C VAL A 174 14.01 -32.47 11.67
N CYS A 175 14.24 -31.24 12.08
CA CYS A 175 14.97 -30.25 11.30
C CYS A 175 16.51 -30.43 11.34
N GLU A 176 17.05 -31.36 12.13
CA GLU A 176 18.49 -31.57 12.24
C GLU A 176 19.05 -32.07 10.90
N GLY A 177 20.15 -31.45 10.43
CA GLY A 177 20.76 -31.78 9.13
C GLY A 177 20.00 -31.32 7.88
N ARG A 178 18.73 -30.89 7.99
CA ARG A 178 17.89 -30.48 6.85
C ARG A 178 18.08 -29.03 6.41
N SER A 179 17.73 -28.72 5.17
CA SER A 179 17.73 -27.38 4.60
C SER A 179 16.83 -26.40 5.37
N LYS A 180 17.09 -25.10 5.20
CA LYS A 180 16.30 -24.01 5.82
C LYS A 180 14.92 -23.78 5.21
N TRP A 181 14.55 -24.57 4.19
CA TRP A 181 13.20 -24.60 3.66
C TRP A 181 12.18 -25.20 4.63
N ILE A 182 12.65 -26.03 5.56
CA ILE A 182 11.83 -26.68 6.58
C ILE A 182 12.07 -26.05 7.96
N GLY A 183 10.99 -25.81 8.68
CA GLY A 183 10.98 -25.14 9.99
C GLY A 183 9.60 -25.20 10.62
N ALA A 184 9.32 -24.33 11.58
CA ALA A 184 8.08 -24.30 12.35
C ALA A 184 7.07 -23.30 11.78
N CYS A 185 5.79 -23.70 11.76
CA CYS A 185 4.66 -22.81 11.93
C CYS A 185 4.38 -22.73 13.43
N ALA A 186 4.89 -21.68 14.09
CA ALA A 186 4.82 -21.57 15.53
C ALA A 186 3.40 -21.20 16.00
N ASP A 187 2.65 -22.17 16.50
CA ASP A 187 1.37 -21.92 17.17
C ASP A 187 1.58 -21.63 18.66
N THR A 188 1.50 -20.34 18.97
CA THR A 188 1.64 -19.83 20.34
C THR A 188 0.52 -20.26 21.30
N GLY A 189 -0.71 -20.44 20.81
CA GLY A 189 -1.83 -20.88 21.63
C GLY A 189 -1.78 -22.37 21.94
N HIS A 190 -1.41 -23.20 20.96
CA HIS A 190 -1.28 -24.64 21.16
C HIS A 190 -0.15 -25.02 22.12
N TRP A 191 0.95 -24.26 22.14
CA TRP A 191 1.96 -24.37 23.20
C TRP A 191 1.39 -24.00 24.57
N THR A 192 0.69 -22.87 24.69
CA THR A 192 0.02 -22.47 25.93
C THR A 192 -0.95 -23.55 26.44
N ARG A 193 -1.79 -24.14 25.57
CA ARG A 193 -2.68 -25.27 25.90
C ARG A 193 -1.93 -26.50 26.41
N SER A 194 -0.71 -26.72 25.91
CA SER A 194 0.14 -27.87 26.27
C SER A 194 1.00 -27.64 27.51
N GLY A 195 0.98 -26.43 28.08
CA GLY A 195 1.85 -26.03 29.20
C GLY A 195 3.29 -25.73 28.77
N VAL A 196 3.50 -25.45 27.48
CA VAL A 196 4.77 -24.98 26.92
C VAL A 196 4.75 -23.46 26.89
N ASP A 197 5.78 -22.82 27.44
CA ASP A 197 5.92 -21.36 27.44
C ASP A 197 6.24 -20.86 26.01
N PRO A 198 5.35 -20.11 25.34
CA PRO A 198 5.56 -19.70 23.96
C PRO A 198 6.82 -18.84 23.76
N LEU A 199 7.16 -17.98 24.73
CA LEU A 199 8.36 -17.14 24.64
C LEU A 199 9.64 -17.99 24.65
N LYS A 200 9.68 -19.04 25.48
CA LYS A 200 10.82 -19.96 25.52
C LYS A 200 10.92 -20.79 24.25
N ALA A 201 9.79 -21.25 23.71
CA ALA A 201 9.75 -21.98 22.45
C ALA A 201 10.25 -21.14 21.27
N ILE A 202 9.80 -19.88 21.17
CA ILE A 202 10.24 -18.92 20.15
C ILE A 202 11.74 -18.60 20.28
N ARG A 203 12.27 -18.41 21.49
CA ARG A 203 13.73 -18.25 21.70
C ARG A 203 14.51 -19.45 21.17
N LYS A 204 14.03 -20.66 21.47
CA LYS A 204 14.69 -21.92 21.09
C LYS A 204 14.69 -22.12 19.57
N LEU A 205 13.52 -22.04 18.92
CA LEU A 205 13.39 -22.18 17.46
C LEU A 205 14.11 -21.05 16.70
N GLY A 206 14.04 -19.84 17.26
CA GLY A 206 14.72 -18.66 16.77
C GLY A 206 16.24 -18.77 16.74
N ALA A 207 16.84 -19.22 17.85
CA ALA A 207 18.28 -19.46 17.95
C ALA A 207 18.76 -20.51 16.92
N ALA A 208 17.90 -21.48 16.58
CA ALA A 208 18.17 -22.45 15.53
C ALA A 208 17.89 -21.91 14.10
N GLY A 209 17.30 -20.72 13.96
CA GLY A 209 16.85 -20.17 12.67
C GLY A 209 15.84 -21.08 11.99
N ARG A 210 14.80 -21.49 12.73
CA ARG A 210 13.78 -22.47 12.30
C ARG A 210 12.34 -21.95 12.37
N ILE A 211 12.10 -20.67 12.61
CA ILE A 211 10.75 -20.10 12.53
C ILE A 211 10.49 -19.67 11.08
N ILE A 212 9.39 -20.15 10.48
CA ILE A 212 8.99 -19.79 9.10
C ILE A 212 7.75 -18.90 9.11
N SER A 213 6.72 -19.30 9.84
CA SER A 213 5.44 -18.60 9.98
C SER A 213 4.89 -18.81 11.39
N LEU A 214 3.78 -18.15 11.71
CA LEU A 214 3.10 -18.29 12.99
C LEU A 214 1.60 -18.45 12.80
N HIS A 215 1.00 -19.32 13.61
CA HIS A 215 -0.41 -19.23 13.99
C HIS A 215 -0.46 -18.51 15.35
N PHE A 216 -0.71 -17.20 15.28
CA PHE A 216 -0.49 -16.32 16.41
C PHE A 216 -1.78 -16.16 17.23
N LYS A 217 -1.72 -16.49 18.52
CA LYS A 217 -2.87 -16.57 19.43
C LYS A 217 -2.49 -16.10 20.82
N ASP A 218 -3.48 -15.60 21.55
CA ASP A 218 -3.37 -15.35 22.98
C ASP A 218 -4.54 -16.01 23.69
N LEU A 219 -4.30 -16.69 24.81
CA LEU A 219 -5.29 -17.53 25.46
C LEU A 219 -5.63 -17.06 26.87
N ASN A 220 -6.83 -17.38 27.34
CA ASN A 220 -7.28 -17.02 28.68
C ASN A 220 -6.56 -17.78 29.81
N GLU A 221 -6.08 -19.00 29.56
CA GLU A 221 -5.50 -19.90 30.58
C GLU A 221 -4.28 -20.69 30.08
N PHE A 222 -3.33 -20.96 30.97
CA PHE A 222 -2.08 -21.69 30.67
C PHE A 222 -2.19 -23.14 31.11
N GLY A 223 -1.71 -24.07 30.27
CA GLY A 223 -1.72 -25.51 30.56
C GLY A 223 -3.10 -26.18 30.51
N ASN A 224 -4.13 -25.47 30.02
CA ASN A 224 -5.48 -26.00 29.85
C ASN A 224 -5.77 -26.23 28.36
N ARG A 225 -6.00 -27.48 27.95
CA ARG A 225 -6.33 -27.84 26.56
C ARG A 225 -7.62 -27.17 26.05
N LYS A 226 -8.54 -26.79 26.94
CA LYS A 226 -9.81 -26.12 26.62
C LYS A 226 -9.72 -24.59 26.64
N ALA A 227 -8.55 -24.00 26.92
CA ALA A 227 -8.36 -22.57 26.90
C ALA A 227 -8.73 -22.00 25.52
N HIS A 228 -9.49 -20.90 25.52
CA HIS A 228 -9.98 -20.25 24.32
C HIS A 228 -9.22 -18.96 24.03
N ASP A 229 -9.33 -18.50 22.78
CA ASP A 229 -8.66 -17.28 22.34
C ASP A 229 -9.25 -16.04 23.00
N VAL A 230 -8.37 -15.09 23.30
CA VAL A 230 -8.68 -13.75 23.80
C VAL A 230 -7.88 -12.73 22.99
N PRO A 231 -8.31 -11.45 22.94
CA PRO A 231 -7.59 -10.43 22.21
C PRO A 231 -6.11 -10.38 22.62
N TRP A 232 -5.21 -10.27 21.64
CA TRP A 232 -3.78 -10.30 21.91
C TRP A 232 -3.34 -9.23 22.91
N GLY A 233 -2.51 -9.62 23.87
CA GLY A 233 -2.04 -8.78 24.97
C GLY A 233 -2.95 -8.80 26.19
N THR A 234 -4.03 -9.59 26.18
CA THR A 234 -4.94 -9.76 27.32
C THR A 234 -4.89 -11.16 27.94
N GLY A 235 -4.22 -12.10 27.28
CA GLY A 235 -4.10 -13.48 27.71
C GLY A 235 -2.76 -13.81 28.36
N VAL A 236 -2.51 -15.11 28.49
CA VAL A 236 -1.34 -15.68 29.17
C VAL A 236 -0.33 -16.29 28.21
N SER A 237 -0.54 -16.19 26.89
CA SER A 237 0.41 -16.68 25.87
C SER A 237 1.56 -15.70 25.60
N LYS A 238 1.61 -14.57 26.31
CA LYS A 238 2.71 -13.60 26.26
C LYS A 238 2.89 -12.93 24.89
N ALA A 239 1.79 -12.60 24.22
CA ALA A 239 1.80 -12.08 22.84
C ALA A 239 2.80 -10.92 22.63
N GLY A 240 2.80 -9.91 23.50
CA GLY A 240 3.72 -8.77 23.38
C GLY A 240 5.21 -9.14 23.53
N GLU A 241 5.53 -10.00 24.49
CA GLU A 241 6.91 -10.47 24.70
C GLU A 241 7.39 -11.38 23.57
N VAL A 242 6.50 -12.19 22.99
CA VAL A 242 6.81 -12.99 21.81
C VAL A 242 7.11 -12.09 20.61
N LEU A 243 6.30 -11.06 20.36
CA LEU A 243 6.59 -10.07 19.30
C LEU A 243 7.94 -9.39 19.53
N ALA A 244 8.22 -8.93 20.75
CA ALA A 244 9.51 -8.32 21.09
C ALA A 244 10.69 -9.27 20.84
N GLU A 245 10.54 -10.55 21.17
CA GLU A 245 11.56 -11.57 20.91
C GLU A 245 11.75 -11.84 19.40
N LEU A 246 10.68 -11.92 18.62
CA LEU A 246 10.76 -12.08 17.16
C LEU A 246 11.46 -10.89 16.50
N ALA A 247 11.20 -9.67 16.98
CA ALA A 247 11.87 -8.46 16.50
C ALA A 247 13.37 -8.50 16.84
N ARG A 248 13.73 -8.90 18.06
CA ARG A 248 15.12 -9.11 18.50
C ARG A 248 15.86 -10.14 17.63
N GLN A 249 15.16 -11.16 17.15
CA GLN A 249 15.69 -12.18 16.24
C GLN A 249 15.71 -11.75 14.77
N ASN A 250 15.22 -10.54 14.44
CA ASN A 250 15.06 -10.04 13.07
C ASN A 250 14.23 -11.01 12.20
N PHE A 251 13.20 -11.61 12.81
CA PHE A 251 12.30 -12.52 12.12
C PHE A 251 11.56 -11.79 11.00
N LYS A 252 11.37 -12.49 9.88
CA LYS A 252 10.57 -12.06 8.75
C LYS A 252 9.64 -13.18 8.32
N GLY A 253 8.35 -12.89 8.25
CA GLY A 253 7.36 -13.91 7.90
C GLY A 253 5.93 -13.47 8.15
N VAL A 254 5.04 -14.45 8.04
CA VAL A 254 3.60 -14.28 8.17
C VAL A 254 3.16 -14.56 9.61
N PHE A 255 2.36 -13.64 10.14
CA PHE A 255 1.61 -13.79 11.38
C PHE A 255 0.15 -14.06 11.00
N SER A 256 -0.23 -15.33 10.92
CA SER A 256 -1.59 -15.73 10.65
C SER A 256 -2.39 -15.64 11.95
N VAL A 257 -3.35 -14.72 12.01
CA VAL A 257 -4.33 -14.66 13.11
C VAL A 257 -5.18 -15.91 13.00
N GLU A 258 -5.00 -16.85 13.92
CA GLU A 258 -5.88 -17.99 14.06
C GLU A 258 -6.74 -17.79 15.30
N TRP A 259 -8.06 -17.72 15.11
CA TRP A 259 -8.99 -17.37 16.16
C TRP A 259 -10.07 -18.43 16.29
N GLU A 260 -10.05 -19.18 17.38
CA GLU A 260 -10.87 -20.38 17.60
C GLU A 260 -11.95 -20.18 18.67
N HIS A 261 -12.53 -18.98 18.73
CA HIS A 261 -13.58 -18.62 19.68
C HIS A 261 -14.66 -17.74 19.04
N ASN A 262 -15.91 -17.79 19.52
CA ASN A 262 -17.00 -16.92 19.05
C ASN A 262 -17.12 -16.85 17.50
N TRP A 263 -17.09 -18.01 16.84
CA TRP A 263 -16.88 -18.16 15.39
C TRP A 263 -17.75 -17.25 14.50
N LEU A 264 -19.02 -17.06 14.85
CA LEU A 264 -19.96 -16.27 14.04
C LEU A 264 -19.76 -14.74 14.21
N ASN A 265 -19.24 -14.30 15.35
CA ASN A 265 -19.17 -12.88 15.74
C ASN A 265 -17.75 -12.46 16.20
N SER A 266 -16.70 -13.10 15.67
CA SER A 266 -15.31 -12.89 16.09
C SER A 266 -14.66 -11.60 15.59
N MET A 267 -15.24 -10.95 14.58
CA MET A 267 -14.68 -9.74 13.94
C MET A 267 -14.28 -8.62 14.92
N PRO A 268 -15.10 -8.24 15.93
CA PRO A 268 -14.73 -7.19 16.88
C PRO A 268 -13.49 -7.54 17.73
N ASP A 269 -13.30 -8.82 18.05
CA ASP A 269 -12.15 -9.26 18.85
C ASP A 269 -10.89 -9.38 18.00
N ILE A 270 -11.01 -9.91 16.78
CA ILE A 270 -9.92 -9.96 15.81
C ILE A 270 -9.41 -8.54 15.46
N ALA A 271 -10.31 -7.56 15.35
CA ALA A 271 -9.92 -6.16 15.12
C ALA A 271 -9.03 -5.61 16.24
N LYS A 272 -9.24 -6.04 17.49
CA LYS A 272 -8.35 -5.69 18.62
C LYS A 272 -6.97 -6.32 18.47
N CYS A 273 -6.90 -7.58 18.01
CA CYS A 273 -5.63 -8.26 17.72
C CYS A 273 -4.83 -7.53 16.62
N ALA A 274 -5.49 -7.15 15.53
CA ALA A 274 -4.86 -6.39 14.44
C ALA A 274 -4.28 -5.06 14.94
N THR A 275 -5.07 -4.32 15.72
CA THR A 275 -4.65 -3.04 16.31
C THR A 275 -3.48 -3.23 17.27
N PHE A 276 -3.53 -4.25 18.13
CA PHE A 276 -2.43 -4.59 19.04
C PHE A 276 -1.15 -4.89 18.27
N PHE A 277 -1.24 -5.70 17.21
CA PHE A 277 -0.11 -6.05 16.37
C PHE A 277 0.49 -4.84 15.67
N GLU A 278 -0.31 -4.02 15.00
CA GLU A 278 0.19 -2.85 14.26
C GLU A 278 0.87 -1.84 15.19
N ARG A 279 0.36 -1.66 16.41
CA ARG A 279 0.99 -0.81 17.44
C ARG A 279 2.30 -1.40 17.95
N THR A 280 2.29 -2.67 18.32
CA THR A 280 3.48 -3.34 18.84
C THR A 280 4.58 -3.43 17.78
N ALA A 281 4.21 -3.70 16.52
CA ALA A 281 5.15 -3.70 15.39
C ALA A 281 5.76 -2.31 15.17
N ALA A 282 4.99 -1.24 15.31
CA ALA A 282 5.52 0.13 15.25
C ALA A 282 6.47 0.44 16.40
N GLU A 283 6.12 0.07 17.64
CA GLU A 283 6.97 0.26 18.83
C GLU A 283 8.30 -0.52 18.75
N LEU A 284 8.34 -1.59 17.96
CA LEU A 284 9.50 -2.46 17.75
C LEU A 284 10.27 -2.17 16.44
N ASP A 285 10.01 -1.04 15.78
CA ASP A 285 10.61 -0.65 14.49
C ASP A 285 10.42 -1.70 13.37
N GLN A 286 9.32 -2.45 13.42
CA GLN A 286 8.91 -3.43 12.39
C GLN A 286 7.87 -2.87 11.42
N SER A 287 7.48 -1.60 11.61
CA SER A 287 6.57 -0.86 10.75
C SER A 287 7.08 0.55 10.52
N ASP A 288 6.90 1.08 9.31
CA ASP A 288 7.19 2.49 9.00
C ASP A 288 6.06 3.44 9.47
N TRP A 289 5.02 2.90 10.12
CA TRP A 289 3.94 3.67 10.70
C TRP A 289 4.27 4.06 12.14
N GLN A 290 4.09 5.35 12.45
CA GLN A 290 4.11 5.88 13.80
C GLN A 290 2.67 6.12 14.26
N TRP A 291 2.27 5.47 15.35
CA TRP A 291 0.99 5.72 16.02
C TRP A 291 1.12 6.94 16.92
N ILE A 292 0.30 7.96 16.69
CA ILE A 292 0.40 9.25 17.40
C ILE A 292 -0.74 9.47 18.40
N PHE A 293 -1.71 8.57 18.44
CA PHE A 293 -2.71 8.51 19.49
C PHE A 293 -2.67 7.14 20.20
N ASN A 294 -2.47 7.17 21.51
CA ASN A 294 -2.26 5.96 22.32
C ASN A 294 -3.57 5.22 22.68
N GLY A 295 -4.74 5.81 22.41
CA GLY A 295 -6.04 5.20 22.73
C GLY A 295 -6.40 5.25 24.23
N LYS A 296 -5.64 5.96 25.06
CA LYS A 296 -5.85 6.01 26.53
C LYS A 296 -6.06 7.43 27.02
N ASN A 297 -5.25 8.38 26.55
CA ASN A 297 -5.28 9.77 26.99
C ASN A 297 -4.74 10.71 25.89
N LEU A 298 -4.71 12.01 26.18
CA LEU A 298 -4.22 13.06 25.28
C LEU A 298 -2.73 13.37 25.48
N SER A 299 -1.92 12.44 26.01
CA SER A 299 -0.46 12.64 26.04
C SER A 299 0.07 12.91 24.64
N GLY A 300 0.86 13.97 24.49
CA GLY A 300 1.34 14.45 23.19
C GLY A 300 0.38 15.38 22.45
N TRP A 301 -0.81 15.65 23.00
CA TRP A 301 -1.83 16.52 22.42
C TRP A 301 -2.18 17.67 23.36
N ASP A 302 -2.46 18.84 22.79
CA ASP A 302 -2.79 20.06 23.53
C ASP A 302 -3.97 20.77 22.87
N GLY A 303 -5.02 21.03 23.64
CA GLY A 303 -6.28 21.61 23.19
C GLY A 303 -7.13 22.03 24.38
N ASP A 304 -8.28 22.66 24.12
CA ASP A 304 -9.20 23.10 25.18
C ASP A 304 -9.74 21.91 25.99
N PRO A 305 -9.36 21.76 27.28
CA PRO A 305 -9.74 20.58 28.08
C PRO A 305 -11.24 20.56 28.41
N ARG A 306 -11.97 21.64 28.14
CA ARG A 306 -13.44 21.67 28.29
C ARG A 306 -14.14 20.91 27.16
N LEU A 307 -13.49 20.78 26.01
CA LEU A 307 -14.09 20.27 24.77
C LEU A 307 -13.48 18.94 24.32
N TRP A 308 -12.22 18.69 24.69
CA TRP A 308 -11.47 17.50 24.29
C TRP A 308 -11.28 16.53 25.45
N SER A 309 -11.59 15.27 25.21
CA SER A 309 -11.39 14.16 26.14
C SER A 309 -11.06 12.87 25.39
N VAL A 310 -10.79 11.78 26.12
CA VAL A 310 -10.76 10.43 25.55
C VAL A 310 -11.93 9.65 26.15
N LYS A 311 -12.78 9.08 25.30
CA LYS A 311 -13.91 8.20 25.69
C LYS A 311 -13.80 6.92 24.86
N ASP A 312 -13.91 5.75 25.48
CA ASP A 312 -13.91 4.45 24.78
C ASP A 312 -12.74 4.25 23.79
N GLY A 313 -11.56 4.75 24.17
CA GLY A 313 -10.35 4.66 23.35
C GLY A 313 -10.31 5.52 22.10
N VAL A 314 -11.20 6.52 21.99
CA VAL A 314 -11.22 7.51 20.90
C VAL A 314 -11.02 8.92 21.43
N ILE A 315 -10.38 9.78 20.64
CA ILE A 315 -10.36 11.23 20.92
C ILE A 315 -11.78 11.74 20.68
N HIS A 316 -12.36 12.36 21.71
CA HIS A 316 -13.75 12.83 21.71
C HIS A 316 -13.77 14.35 21.86
N GLY A 317 -14.25 15.03 20.82
CA GLY A 317 -14.49 16.46 20.77
C GLY A 317 -15.97 16.77 20.85
N GLU A 318 -16.40 17.57 21.82
CA GLU A 318 -17.81 17.82 22.10
C GLU A 318 -18.06 19.30 22.41
N THR A 319 -19.13 19.86 21.82
CA THR A 319 -19.71 21.15 22.20
C THR A 319 -21.18 20.95 22.57
N THR A 320 -21.62 21.67 23.59
CA THR A 320 -23.02 21.74 24.01
C THR A 320 -23.48 23.21 24.02
N PRO A 321 -24.80 23.50 24.16
CA PRO A 321 -25.25 24.87 24.35
C PRO A 321 -24.60 25.56 25.56
N GLU A 322 -24.31 24.81 26.63
CA GLU A 322 -23.69 25.29 27.87
C GLU A 322 -22.16 25.39 27.77
N ILE A 323 -21.55 24.52 26.94
CA ILE A 323 -20.11 24.48 26.70
C ILE A 323 -19.84 24.68 25.20
N PRO A 324 -20.08 25.89 24.64
CA PRO A 324 -19.84 26.15 23.24
C PRO A 324 -18.36 26.37 22.95
N ALA A 325 -17.97 26.11 21.70
CA ALA A 325 -16.69 26.58 21.15
C ALA A 325 -16.73 28.12 21.00
N ARG A 326 -15.73 28.82 21.53
CA ARG A 326 -15.62 30.29 21.48
C ARG A 326 -14.72 30.73 20.32
N GLY A 327 -15.05 30.26 19.12
CA GLY A 327 -14.19 30.29 17.94
C GLY A 327 -13.68 28.89 17.57
N ASN A 328 -13.19 28.74 16.34
CA ASN A 328 -12.56 27.50 15.90
C ASN A 328 -11.38 27.18 16.82
N THR A 329 -11.38 25.97 17.37
CA THR A 329 -10.37 25.50 18.31
C THR A 329 -9.85 24.15 17.87
N PHE A 330 -8.62 23.85 18.23
CA PHE A 330 -7.90 22.72 17.70
C PHE A 330 -7.19 21.93 18.80
N LEU A 331 -7.28 20.60 18.70
CA LEU A 331 -6.42 19.69 19.44
C LEU A 331 -5.15 19.48 18.62
N ILE A 332 -4.05 20.07 19.06
CA ILE A 332 -2.77 20.13 18.35
C ILE A 332 -1.88 18.98 18.83
N TRP A 333 -1.33 18.21 17.90
CA TRP A 333 -0.29 17.24 18.22
C TRP A 333 1.05 17.96 18.42
N ARG A 334 1.65 17.80 19.60
CA ARG A 334 2.85 18.51 20.05
C ARG A 334 4.15 17.74 19.85
N ASP A 335 4.08 16.42 19.65
CA ASP A 335 5.28 15.58 19.58
C ASP A 335 5.96 15.59 18.20
N GLY A 336 5.46 16.37 17.24
CA GLY A 336 6.12 16.49 15.95
C GLY A 336 5.51 17.46 14.96
N LYS A 337 6.20 17.59 13.83
CA LYS A 337 5.75 18.32 12.64
C LYS A 337 5.68 17.34 11.47
N LEU A 338 4.72 17.58 10.59
CA LEU A 338 4.52 16.85 9.36
C LEU A 338 5.16 17.58 8.19
N LYS A 339 6.04 16.90 7.43
CA LYS A 339 6.63 17.40 6.18
C LYS A 339 6.10 16.61 4.99
N ASP A 340 6.84 15.61 4.52
CA ASP A 340 6.38 14.66 3.50
C ASP A 340 5.86 13.42 4.21
N PHE A 341 4.56 13.14 4.11
CA PHE A 341 3.90 12.12 4.92
C PHE A 341 2.71 11.48 4.21
N GLU A 342 2.38 10.27 4.66
CA GLU A 342 1.05 9.67 4.56
C GLU A 342 0.44 9.63 5.97
N LEU A 343 -0.74 10.23 6.15
CA LEU A 343 -1.52 10.20 7.37
C LEU A 343 -2.74 9.31 7.14
N ARG A 344 -3.01 8.41 8.09
CA ARG A 344 -4.27 7.69 8.19
C ARG A 344 -4.91 7.96 9.53
N LEU A 345 -6.22 8.15 9.52
CA LEU A 345 -7.05 8.25 10.70
C LEU A 345 -8.49 7.90 10.35
N ARG A 346 -9.28 7.60 11.38
CA ARG A 346 -10.72 7.45 11.26
C ARG A 346 -11.42 8.54 12.02
N PHE A 347 -12.52 9.05 11.46
CA PHE A 347 -13.36 10.05 12.10
C PHE A 347 -14.85 9.65 12.01
N ARG A 348 -15.67 10.22 12.90
CA ARG A 348 -17.13 10.25 12.74
C ARG A 348 -17.74 11.49 13.37
N LEU A 349 -18.82 11.98 12.77
CA LEU A 349 -19.73 12.96 13.37
C LEU A 349 -20.86 12.20 14.04
N LYS A 350 -20.75 11.95 15.35
CA LYS A 350 -21.61 10.99 16.08
C LYS A 350 -23.10 11.32 16.01
N ASN A 351 -23.42 12.62 16.00
CA ASN A 351 -24.80 13.11 15.93
C ASN A 351 -25.29 13.31 14.48
N GLY A 352 -24.46 13.02 13.49
CA GLY A 352 -24.76 13.23 12.07
C GLY A 352 -24.80 14.71 11.67
N ASN A 353 -24.27 15.60 12.51
CA ASN A 353 -24.15 17.02 12.23
C ASN A 353 -22.78 17.55 12.68
N GLY A 354 -22.38 18.67 12.09
CA GLY A 354 -21.20 19.42 12.50
C GLY A 354 -20.21 19.65 11.37
N ASN A 355 -19.31 20.59 11.64
CA ASN A 355 -18.18 20.92 10.78
C ASN A 355 -16.90 20.75 11.61
N SER A 356 -15.91 20.08 11.03
CA SER A 356 -14.63 19.81 11.64
C SER A 356 -13.59 19.67 10.52
N GLY A 357 -12.39 19.23 10.86
CA GLY A 357 -11.32 19.10 9.90
C GLY A 357 -10.05 18.56 10.51
N VAL A 358 -9.21 18.02 9.63
CA VAL A 358 -7.87 17.54 9.94
C VAL A 358 -6.89 18.52 9.34
N GLN A 359 -6.25 19.29 10.21
CA GLN A 359 -5.24 20.29 9.86
C GLN A 359 -3.89 19.62 9.67
N TYR A 360 -3.17 19.97 8.61
CA TYR A 360 -1.82 19.45 8.38
C TYR A 360 -0.92 20.47 7.72
N ARG A 361 0.39 20.37 8.02
CA ARG A 361 1.38 21.39 7.69
C ARG A 361 0.94 22.79 8.15
N SER A 362 0.25 22.84 9.29
CA SER A 362 -0.31 24.06 9.83
C SER A 362 0.66 24.73 10.81
N LYS A 363 0.38 25.98 11.18
CA LYS A 363 1.09 26.70 12.23
C LYS A 363 0.09 27.21 13.26
N GLU A 364 0.48 27.24 14.52
CA GLU A 364 -0.34 27.82 15.57
C GLU A 364 -0.18 29.34 15.54
N VAL A 365 -1.28 30.06 15.38
CA VAL A 365 -1.32 31.54 15.25
C VAL A 365 -1.83 32.22 16.52
N SER A 366 -2.53 31.48 17.37
CA SER A 366 -2.84 31.82 18.76
C SER A 366 -3.15 30.53 19.51
N LYS A 367 -3.27 30.58 20.84
CA LYS A 367 -3.52 29.38 21.67
C LYS A 367 -4.66 28.53 21.11
N TRP A 368 -4.34 27.30 20.69
CA TRP A 368 -5.25 26.33 20.09
C TRP A 368 -5.94 26.79 18.81
N VAL A 369 -5.36 27.75 18.09
CA VAL A 369 -5.87 28.24 16.81
C VAL A 369 -4.75 28.12 15.79
N VAL A 370 -5.03 27.40 14.70
CA VAL A 370 -4.03 27.17 13.66
C VAL A 370 -4.39 27.85 12.34
N SER A 371 -3.40 27.97 11.46
CA SER A 371 -3.56 28.32 10.06
C SER A 371 -2.80 27.31 9.19
N GLY A 372 -3.42 26.84 8.11
CA GLY A 372 -2.81 25.86 7.22
C GLY A 372 -3.85 25.03 6.48
N TYR A 373 -3.41 23.94 5.85
CA TYR A 373 -4.29 23.07 5.06
C TYR A 373 -5.23 22.25 5.95
N GLN A 374 -6.49 22.14 5.54
CA GLN A 374 -7.53 21.35 6.20
C GLN A 374 -8.10 20.31 5.24
N ALA A 375 -8.06 19.03 5.62
CA ALA A 375 -8.99 18.05 5.06
C ALA A 375 -10.33 18.18 5.80
N GLU A 376 -11.39 18.55 5.09
CA GLU A 376 -12.66 18.89 5.74
C GLU A 376 -13.39 17.66 6.30
N VAL A 377 -13.94 17.75 7.51
CA VAL A 377 -14.92 16.80 8.04
C VAL A 377 -16.28 17.48 8.09
N GLU A 378 -17.23 17.01 7.28
CA GLU A 378 -18.57 17.59 7.11
C GLU A 378 -19.61 16.46 7.06
N ASP A 379 -20.87 16.78 7.34
CA ASP A 379 -21.99 15.84 7.34
C ASP A 379 -22.63 15.58 5.96
N LYS A 380 -22.17 16.24 4.89
CA LYS A 380 -22.79 16.19 3.55
C LYS A 380 -21.99 15.37 2.54
N PRO A 381 -22.58 14.29 1.96
CA PRO A 381 -22.05 13.64 0.76
C PRO A 381 -21.84 14.65 -0.38
N GLY A 382 -20.77 14.47 -1.15
CA GLY A 382 -20.34 15.37 -2.22
C GLY A 382 -19.58 16.60 -1.73
N LYS A 383 -19.52 16.84 -0.41
CA LYS A 383 -18.73 17.94 0.19
C LYS A 383 -17.62 17.43 1.10
N VAL A 384 -17.86 16.42 1.92
CA VAL A 384 -16.79 15.85 2.76
C VAL A 384 -15.58 15.42 1.92
N GLY A 385 -14.38 15.82 2.33
CA GLY A 385 -13.13 15.54 1.60
C GLY A 385 -12.56 16.67 0.74
N PHE A 386 -13.13 17.88 0.80
CA PHE A 386 -12.53 19.06 0.14
C PHE A 386 -11.32 19.59 0.92
N LEU A 387 -10.52 20.44 0.27
CA LEU A 387 -9.37 21.13 0.85
C LEU A 387 -9.66 22.59 1.16
N TYR A 388 -9.57 22.96 2.44
CA TYR A 388 -9.59 24.35 2.90
C TYR A 388 -8.19 24.80 3.34
N HIS A 389 -7.97 26.12 3.42
CA HIS A 389 -6.80 26.71 4.03
C HIS A 389 -7.22 27.66 5.16
N GLU A 390 -7.28 27.11 6.37
CA GLU A 390 -7.75 27.79 7.58
C GLU A 390 -6.93 29.04 7.87
N LYS A 391 -7.62 30.16 8.13
CA LYS A 391 -7.03 31.49 8.35
C LYS A 391 -5.96 31.93 7.33
N GLY A 392 -6.01 31.37 6.12
CA GLY A 392 -5.04 31.62 5.06
C GLY A 392 -5.73 31.96 3.75
N ARG A 393 -5.65 31.04 2.78
CA ARG A 393 -6.13 31.24 1.39
C ARG A 393 -7.60 30.83 1.19
N GLY A 394 -8.29 30.41 2.26
CA GLY A 394 -9.69 29.97 2.23
C GLY A 394 -9.86 28.70 1.41
N TRP A 395 -10.97 28.59 0.67
CA TRP A 395 -11.29 27.43 -0.14
C TRP A 395 -10.23 27.15 -1.20
N LEU A 396 -9.62 25.96 -1.19
CA LEU A 396 -8.63 25.57 -2.20
C LEU A 396 -9.24 24.66 -3.24
N VAL A 397 -9.65 23.44 -2.88
CA VAL A 397 -10.05 22.41 -3.87
C VAL A 397 -11.35 21.76 -3.47
N ASN A 398 -12.33 21.71 -4.38
CA ASN A 398 -13.59 20.99 -4.15
C ASN A 398 -13.39 19.47 -4.27
N VAL A 399 -14.34 18.71 -3.75
CA VAL A 399 -14.45 17.28 -4.07
C VAL A 399 -14.56 17.10 -5.59
N GLY A 400 -13.80 16.13 -6.13
CA GLY A 400 -13.71 15.80 -7.56
C GLY A 400 -12.69 16.62 -8.35
N ASP A 401 -12.18 17.74 -7.82
CA ASP A 401 -11.27 18.62 -8.56
C ASP A 401 -9.80 18.21 -8.44
N PHE A 402 -9.06 18.38 -9.54
CA PHE A 402 -7.61 18.51 -9.52
C PHE A 402 -7.25 19.98 -9.78
N MET A 403 -6.65 20.63 -8.78
CA MET A 403 -6.22 22.02 -8.85
C MET A 403 -4.70 22.17 -9.00
N VAL A 404 -4.29 23.20 -9.75
CA VAL A 404 -2.95 23.77 -9.67
C VAL A 404 -3.04 25.19 -9.14
N ILE A 405 -2.22 25.50 -8.15
CA ILE A 405 -1.92 26.87 -7.75
C ILE A 405 -0.55 27.21 -8.31
N ASN A 406 -0.44 28.28 -9.08
CA ASN A 406 0.84 28.67 -9.68
C ASN A 406 1.69 29.52 -8.71
N GLU A 407 2.91 29.84 -9.13
CA GLU A 407 3.89 30.66 -8.38
C GLU A 407 3.40 32.06 -7.99
N LYS A 408 2.29 32.53 -8.57
CA LYS A 408 1.64 33.81 -8.24
C LYS A 408 0.39 33.62 -7.37
N GLY A 409 0.18 32.44 -6.79
CA GLY A 409 -0.99 32.10 -5.97
C GLY A 409 -2.30 31.96 -6.75
N ARG A 410 -2.27 31.90 -8.09
CA ARG A 410 -3.49 31.80 -8.91
C ARG A 410 -3.99 30.36 -8.96
N LYS A 411 -5.22 30.16 -8.50
CA LYS A 411 -5.94 28.87 -8.47
C LYS A 411 -6.52 28.54 -9.84
N LYS A 412 -6.36 27.29 -10.29
CA LYS A 412 -6.94 26.80 -11.54
C LYS A 412 -7.27 25.31 -11.43
N VAL A 413 -8.54 24.95 -11.65
CA VAL A 413 -8.92 23.56 -11.89
C VAL A 413 -8.37 23.15 -13.27
N VAL A 414 -7.51 22.13 -13.29
CA VAL A 414 -6.83 21.65 -14.51
C VAL A 414 -7.43 20.36 -15.05
N SER A 415 -8.07 19.58 -14.18
CA SER A 415 -8.72 18.30 -14.50
C SER A 415 -9.65 17.88 -13.35
N LYS A 416 -10.15 16.64 -13.41
CA LYS A 416 -10.95 15.99 -12.37
C LYS A 416 -10.22 14.74 -11.86
N VAL A 417 -10.41 14.41 -10.59
CA VAL A 417 -9.97 13.13 -9.99
C VAL A 417 -11.11 12.12 -9.93
N SER A 418 -12.33 12.61 -9.79
CA SER A 418 -13.57 11.84 -9.73
C SER A 418 -14.75 12.67 -10.24
N ASP A 419 -15.81 11.98 -10.66
CA ASP A 419 -17.12 12.58 -10.86
C ASP A 419 -17.85 12.56 -9.52
N VAL A 420 -18.35 13.71 -9.06
CA VAL A 420 -18.90 13.85 -7.70
C VAL A 420 -20.23 13.10 -7.56
N ASP A 421 -21.07 13.11 -8.60
CA ASP A 421 -22.36 12.44 -8.57
C ASP A 421 -22.17 10.91 -8.57
N GLU A 422 -21.23 10.42 -9.36
CA GLU A 422 -20.84 9.00 -9.32
C GLU A 422 -20.18 8.63 -8.00
N LEU A 423 -19.34 9.49 -7.43
CA LEU A 423 -18.68 9.27 -6.14
C LEU A 423 -19.71 9.15 -5.00
N VAL A 424 -20.75 9.99 -4.98
CA VAL A 424 -21.83 9.90 -3.98
C VAL A 424 -22.54 8.55 -4.09
N LYS A 425 -22.80 8.05 -5.30
CA LYS A 425 -23.47 6.75 -5.52
C LYS A 425 -22.63 5.56 -5.05
N THR A 426 -21.32 5.70 -4.89
CA THR A 426 -20.48 4.59 -4.38
C THR A 426 -20.58 4.41 -2.86
N GLY A 427 -21.21 5.34 -2.13
CA GLY A 427 -21.17 5.33 -0.67
C GLY A 427 -19.79 5.69 -0.11
N TYR A 428 -19.05 6.59 -0.79
CA TYR A 428 -17.71 7.00 -0.36
C TYR A 428 -17.64 7.64 1.04
N TYR A 429 -18.80 8.02 1.59
CA TYR A 429 -18.96 8.56 2.94
C TYR A 429 -20.08 7.81 3.67
N GLU A 430 -19.83 7.41 4.91
CA GLU A 430 -20.77 6.75 5.80
C GLU A 430 -21.27 7.75 6.85
N GLU A 431 -22.53 8.18 6.72
CA GLU A 431 -23.14 9.12 7.65
C GLU A 431 -23.21 8.53 9.07
N LYS A 432 -22.75 9.27 10.08
CA LYS A 432 -22.63 8.86 11.51
C LYS A 432 -21.64 7.71 11.78
N GLY A 433 -21.30 6.95 10.74
CA GLY A 433 -20.34 5.84 10.76
C GLY A 433 -18.88 6.31 10.78
N TRP A 434 -17.98 5.34 10.91
CA TRP A 434 -16.55 5.61 10.88
C TRP A 434 -16.05 5.73 9.45
N ASN A 435 -15.40 6.85 9.15
CA ASN A 435 -14.83 7.14 7.84
C ASN A 435 -13.31 7.21 7.95
N GLU A 436 -12.58 6.59 7.02
CA GLU A 436 -11.13 6.62 6.98
C GLU A 436 -10.64 7.73 6.04
N TYR A 437 -9.83 8.65 6.58
CA TYR A 437 -8.99 9.52 5.78
C TYR A 437 -7.65 8.85 5.50
N ARG A 438 -7.22 8.94 4.24
CA ARG A 438 -5.81 8.81 3.85
C ARG A 438 -5.37 10.10 3.17
N ILE A 439 -4.46 10.82 3.81
CA ILE A 439 -3.93 12.11 3.35
C ILE A 439 -2.48 11.93 2.97
N ILE A 440 -2.12 12.29 1.74
CA ILE A 440 -0.75 12.20 1.23
C ILE A 440 -0.28 13.62 0.91
N ALA A 441 0.85 14.01 1.50
CA ALA A 441 1.50 15.28 1.21
C ALA A 441 2.98 15.00 0.89
N GLN A 442 3.42 15.30 -0.32
CA GLN A 442 4.80 15.11 -0.77
C GLN A 442 5.26 16.30 -1.61
N GLY A 443 6.20 17.09 -1.09
CA GLY A 443 6.61 18.36 -1.71
C GLY A 443 5.40 19.29 -1.88
N ASN A 444 5.16 19.74 -3.11
CA ASN A 444 3.97 20.53 -3.50
C ASN A 444 2.70 19.73 -3.80
N HIS A 445 2.73 18.40 -3.73
CA HIS A 445 1.62 17.56 -4.15
C HIS A 445 0.82 17.04 -2.95
N LEU A 446 -0.47 17.31 -2.94
CA LEU A 446 -1.42 17.02 -1.87
C LEU A 446 -2.58 16.20 -2.43
N VAL A 447 -2.91 15.06 -1.80
CA VAL A 447 -3.98 14.16 -2.23
C VAL A 447 -4.78 13.68 -1.03
N HIS A 448 -6.11 13.70 -1.13
CA HIS A 448 -7.00 13.13 -0.12
C HIS A 448 -7.76 11.93 -0.69
N TYR A 449 -7.90 10.91 0.15
CA TYR A 449 -8.80 9.79 -0.06
C TYR A 449 -9.73 9.67 1.14
N LEU A 450 -11.01 9.39 0.88
CA LEU A 450 -12.02 9.06 1.88
C LEU A 450 -12.57 7.67 1.58
N ASN A 451 -12.47 6.74 2.53
CA ASN A 451 -12.90 5.35 2.38
C ASN A 451 -12.37 4.68 1.08
N GLY A 452 -11.13 5.01 0.70
CA GLY A 452 -10.48 4.50 -0.51
C GLY A 452 -10.75 5.28 -1.80
N TYR A 453 -11.67 6.24 -1.81
CA TYR A 453 -11.96 7.05 -2.99
C TYR A 453 -11.22 8.39 -2.97
N GLN A 454 -10.55 8.75 -4.07
CA GLN A 454 -9.85 10.02 -4.16
C GLN A 454 -10.84 11.19 -4.24
N THR A 455 -10.78 12.11 -3.27
CA THR A 455 -11.71 13.24 -3.17
C THR A 455 -11.14 14.50 -3.80
N MET A 456 -9.82 14.75 -3.70
CA MET A 456 -9.20 15.94 -4.27
C MET A 456 -7.72 15.74 -4.58
N GLU A 457 -7.16 16.58 -5.44
CA GLU A 457 -5.73 16.66 -5.73
C GLU A 457 -5.28 18.11 -5.92
N LEU A 458 -4.12 18.47 -5.36
CA LEU A 458 -3.54 19.81 -5.48
C LEU A 458 -2.03 19.74 -5.75
N ILE A 459 -1.58 20.47 -6.78
CA ILE A 459 -0.18 20.89 -6.93
C ILE A 459 -0.08 22.37 -6.56
N ASP A 460 0.56 22.66 -5.42
CA ASP A 460 0.69 24.01 -4.86
C ASP A 460 2.09 24.59 -5.10
N ASN A 461 2.24 25.28 -6.24
CA ASN A 461 3.47 25.96 -6.63
C ASN A 461 3.55 27.40 -6.11
N ASP A 462 2.62 27.84 -5.27
CA ASP A 462 2.66 29.15 -4.63
C ASP A 462 3.98 29.33 -3.83
N ARG A 463 4.30 30.57 -3.44
CA ARG A 463 5.49 30.84 -2.64
C ARG A 463 5.47 29.98 -1.37
N VAL A 464 6.63 29.42 -1.02
CA VAL A 464 6.76 28.64 0.20
C VAL A 464 6.64 29.57 1.41
N THR A 465 5.82 29.18 2.39
CA THR A 465 5.70 29.94 3.64
C THR A 465 6.85 29.63 4.59
N ASN A 466 7.26 30.62 5.39
CA ASN A 466 8.17 30.39 6.51
C ASN A 466 7.40 29.69 7.65
N PRO A 467 7.73 28.44 8.04
CA PRO A 467 7.01 27.74 9.10
C PRO A 467 7.16 28.41 10.47
N ASP A 468 8.21 29.20 10.70
CA ASP A 468 8.52 29.84 11.98
C ASP A 468 7.95 31.27 12.09
N ASP A 469 7.44 31.84 10.99
CA ASP A 469 6.72 33.11 11.02
C ASP A 469 5.20 32.87 11.16
N MET A 470 4.65 33.14 12.35
CA MET A 470 3.22 32.99 12.64
C MET A 470 2.33 33.92 11.81
N LYS A 471 2.87 35.01 11.25
CA LYS A 471 2.12 35.94 10.38
C LYS A 471 2.10 35.51 8.93
N ASP A 472 3.00 34.61 8.53
CA ASP A 472 3.09 34.11 7.16
C ASP A 472 2.07 33.00 6.87
N THR A 473 0.78 33.36 6.83
CA THR A 473 -0.35 32.40 6.72
C THR A 473 -0.81 32.13 5.29
N LYS A 474 -0.17 32.72 4.28
CA LYS A 474 -0.62 32.63 2.87
C LYS A 474 0.50 32.17 1.95
N GLY A 475 0.44 30.93 1.54
CA GLY A 475 1.35 30.32 0.58
C GLY A 475 1.37 28.80 0.70
N ALA A 476 2.33 28.17 0.05
CA ALA A 476 2.49 26.73 0.06
C ALA A 476 3.28 26.27 1.29
N ALA A 477 2.60 25.72 2.29
CA ALA A 477 3.27 25.14 3.46
C ALA A 477 3.92 23.80 3.07
N ARG A 478 5.21 23.64 3.39
CA ARG A 478 5.96 22.39 3.15
C ARG A 478 6.10 21.53 4.38
N GLU A 479 5.92 22.11 5.56
CA GLU A 479 5.92 21.43 6.84
C GLU A 479 5.08 22.18 7.88
N GLY A 480 4.70 21.51 8.96
CA GLY A 480 3.98 22.13 10.08
C GLY A 480 3.21 21.13 10.94
N LEU A 481 2.40 21.63 11.85
CA LEU A 481 1.65 20.88 12.84
C LEU A 481 0.51 20.06 12.21
N LEU A 482 0.15 18.98 12.91
CA LEU A 482 -1.11 18.27 12.79
C LEU A 482 -2.08 18.78 13.86
N ALA A 483 -3.35 18.97 13.51
CA ALA A 483 -4.37 19.35 14.47
C ALA A 483 -5.76 18.83 14.08
N LEU A 484 -6.63 18.62 15.07
CA LEU A 484 -8.02 18.20 14.88
C LEU A 484 -8.95 19.34 15.28
N GLN A 485 -9.92 19.69 14.44
CA GLN A 485 -10.77 20.86 14.64
C GLN A 485 -12.06 20.54 15.41
N ILE A 486 -12.47 21.45 16.28
CA ILE A 486 -13.88 21.69 16.58
C ILE A 486 -14.22 23.07 16.01
N HIS A 487 -15.16 23.12 15.08
CA HIS A 487 -15.62 24.37 14.48
C HIS A 487 -16.54 25.12 15.45
N GLN A 488 -16.53 26.45 15.37
CA GLN A 488 -17.53 27.26 16.06
C GLN A 488 -18.90 27.09 15.41
N GLY A 489 -19.89 26.61 16.14
CA GLY A 489 -21.23 26.45 15.58
C GLY A 489 -22.20 25.80 16.53
N PRO A 490 -23.29 25.21 16.00
CA PRO A 490 -24.21 24.39 16.77
C PRO A 490 -23.48 23.27 17.55
N PRO A 491 -24.09 22.75 18.62
CA PRO A 491 -23.59 21.59 19.35
C PRO A 491 -23.24 20.44 18.41
N MET A 492 -22.06 19.87 18.59
CA MET A 492 -21.57 18.78 17.76
C MET A 492 -20.72 17.81 18.57
N VAL A 493 -20.62 16.58 18.05
CA VAL A 493 -19.72 15.55 18.57
C VAL A 493 -18.91 14.99 17.42
N VAL A 494 -17.59 15.20 17.46
CA VAL A 494 -16.64 14.62 16.52
C VAL A 494 -15.70 13.68 17.27
N GLU A 495 -15.47 12.50 16.70
CA GLU A 495 -14.57 11.51 17.29
C GLU A 495 -13.50 11.11 16.28
N PHE A 496 -12.27 10.89 16.78
CA PHE A 496 -11.13 10.47 15.98
C PHE A 496 -10.41 9.27 16.61
N LYS A 497 -9.94 8.33 15.78
CA LYS A 497 -9.14 7.18 16.22
C LYS A 497 -8.20 6.69 15.12
N ASP A 498 -7.40 5.69 15.46
CA ASP A 498 -6.49 5.00 14.53
C ASP A 498 -5.51 5.95 13.81
N ILE A 499 -5.11 7.02 14.50
CA ILE A 499 -4.29 8.11 13.97
C ILE A 499 -2.83 7.66 13.91
N ARG A 500 -2.33 7.52 12.68
CA ARG A 500 -0.96 7.09 12.40
C ARG A 500 -0.38 7.80 11.19
N ILE A 501 0.92 8.05 11.26
CA ILE A 501 1.68 8.76 10.23
C ILE A 501 2.81 7.88 9.72
N ARG A 502 3.08 7.96 8.43
CA ARG A 502 4.27 7.39 7.81
C ARG A 502 5.00 8.52 7.11
N ASN A 503 6.26 8.74 7.50
CA ASN A 503 7.10 9.70 6.81
C ASN A 503 7.44 9.15 5.42
N LEU A 504 7.26 9.98 4.38
CA LEU A 504 7.61 9.61 3.02
C LEU A 504 9.05 10.03 2.75
N GLU A 505 9.79 9.14 2.09
CA GLU A 505 11.15 9.46 1.65
C GLU A 505 11.16 10.74 0.83
N THR A 506 12.08 11.64 1.18
CA THR A 506 12.24 12.92 0.49
C THR A 506 12.97 12.79 -0.86
N LYS A 507 13.00 11.58 -1.44
CA LYS A 507 13.74 11.24 -2.67
C LYS A 507 13.26 12.00 -3.89
N TYR A 508 11.97 12.31 -3.97
CA TYR A 508 11.40 13.04 -5.09
C TYR A 508 11.32 14.54 -4.78
N GLY A 509 11.60 15.36 -5.79
CA GLY A 509 11.35 16.80 -5.79
C GLY A 509 9.87 17.13 -6.02
N ASP A 510 9.61 18.41 -6.24
CA ASP A 510 8.27 18.92 -6.51
C ASP A 510 7.65 18.28 -7.77
N ALA A 511 6.36 17.99 -7.67
CA ALA A 511 5.54 17.47 -8.75
C ALA A 511 5.37 18.50 -9.86
N VAL A 512 5.54 18.03 -11.09
CA VAL A 512 5.34 18.80 -12.32
C VAL A 512 4.12 18.23 -13.03
N LEU A 513 3.08 19.06 -13.20
CA LEU A 513 2.00 18.75 -14.13
C LEU A 513 2.51 18.90 -15.56
N LEU A 514 2.64 17.80 -16.29
CA LEU A 514 3.20 17.79 -17.64
C LEU A 514 2.19 18.21 -18.70
N PHE A 515 0.92 17.83 -18.53
CA PHE A 515 -0.16 18.28 -19.42
C PHE A 515 -0.96 19.42 -18.80
N ASN A 516 -0.97 20.57 -19.45
CA ASN A 516 -1.55 21.81 -18.93
C ASN A 516 -3.10 21.84 -18.88
N GLY A 517 -3.74 20.79 -19.38
CA GLY A 517 -5.19 20.59 -19.42
C GLY A 517 -5.91 21.36 -20.52
N LYS A 518 -5.26 22.29 -21.23
CA LYS A 518 -5.92 23.23 -22.16
C LYS A 518 -5.57 23.02 -23.63
N ASN A 519 -4.31 22.72 -23.92
CA ASN A 519 -3.81 22.61 -25.29
C ASN A 519 -2.54 21.76 -25.35
N LEU A 520 -2.14 21.38 -26.57
CA LEU A 520 -0.97 20.54 -26.85
C LEU A 520 0.29 21.39 -27.16
N LYS A 521 0.36 22.64 -26.70
CA LYS A 521 1.46 23.55 -27.08
C LYS A 521 2.84 23.08 -26.59
N ASP A 522 2.87 22.32 -25.50
CA ASP A 522 4.07 21.80 -24.84
C ASP A 522 4.35 20.33 -25.27
N TRP A 523 3.80 19.95 -26.43
CA TRP A 523 3.84 18.61 -27.00
C TRP A 523 4.13 18.68 -28.49
N HIS A 524 4.85 17.68 -28.98
CA HIS A 524 5.24 17.51 -30.37
C HIS A 524 4.78 16.16 -30.88
N VAL A 525 4.45 16.08 -32.16
CA VAL A 525 4.13 14.80 -32.81
C VAL A 525 5.35 14.24 -33.54
N LYS A 526 5.45 12.92 -33.58
CA LYS A 526 6.52 12.19 -34.26
C LYS A 526 6.15 11.94 -35.73
N GLY A 527 6.10 13.01 -36.52
CA GLY A 527 5.77 12.94 -37.94
C GLY A 527 5.02 14.19 -38.43
N ASP A 528 4.28 14.01 -39.53
CA ASP A 528 3.46 15.05 -40.14
C ASP A 528 2.24 15.39 -39.26
N SER A 529 2.16 16.62 -38.78
CA SER A 529 1.11 17.09 -37.87
C SER A 529 -0.30 17.01 -38.43
N ASP A 530 -0.46 17.06 -39.75
CA ASP A 530 -1.77 17.00 -40.40
C ASP A 530 -2.42 15.60 -40.24
N LYS A 531 -1.62 14.58 -39.91
CA LYS A 531 -2.09 13.22 -39.60
C LYS A 531 -2.51 13.04 -38.14
N SER A 532 -2.23 14.01 -37.27
CA SER A 532 -2.54 13.90 -35.85
C SER A 532 -4.05 13.80 -35.59
N LYS A 533 -4.44 12.83 -34.76
CA LYS A 533 -5.80 12.73 -34.19
C LYS A 533 -5.83 13.08 -32.71
N TRP A 534 -4.76 13.68 -32.19
CA TRP A 534 -4.70 14.16 -30.81
C TRP A 534 -5.50 15.45 -30.64
N VAL A 535 -6.42 15.42 -29.69
CA VAL A 535 -7.25 16.57 -29.33
C VAL A 535 -7.29 16.74 -27.82
N VAL A 536 -7.71 17.94 -27.37
CA VAL A 536 -7.99 18.21 -25.96
C VAL A 536 -9.49 18.24 -25.73
N GLY A 537 -9.96 17.65 -24.63
CA GLY A 537 -11.37 17.70 -24.29
C GLY A 537 -11.76 16.79 -23.13
N LYS A 538 -12.92 16.15 -23.28
CA LYS A 538 -13.45 15.12 -22.36
C LYS A 538 -13.75 13.84 -23.12
N ALA A 539 -13.03 12.77 -22.78
CA ALA A 539 -13.19 11.46 -23.36
C ALA A 539 -14.42 10.76 -22.79
N LYS A 540 -15.20 10.16 -23.67
CA LYS A 540 -16.27 9.23 -23.31
C LYS A 540 -16.25 8.06 -24.28
N MET A 541 -16.66 6.89 -23.80
CA MET A 541 -16.96 5.76 -24.67
C MET A 541 -18.05 6.16 -25.69
N SER A 542 -17.85 5.80 -26.95
CA SER A 542 -18.92 5.92 -27.94
C SER A 542 -20.05 4.97 -27.59
N GLN A 543 -21.30 5.47 -27.68
CA GLN A 543 -22.50 4.65 -27.54
C GLN A 543 -22.75 3.78 -28.79
N GLU A 544 -22.24 4.21 -29.94
CA GLU A 544 -22.42 3.54 -31.23
C GLU A 544 -21.36 2.46 -31.48
N ASN A 545 -20.14 2.67 -30.97
CA ASN A 545 -19.04 1.75 -31.16
C ASN A 545 -18.16 1.63 -29.90
N PRO A 546 -18.25 0.52 -29.15
CA PRO A 546 -17.50 0.35 -27.90
C PRO A 546 -15.98 0.29 -28.10
N LYS A 547 -15.48 0.24 -29.34
CA LYS A 547 -14.04 0.31 -29.65
C LYS A 547 -13.52 1.75 -29.81
N MET A 548 -14.39 2.75 -29.73
CA MET A 548 -14.05 4.15 -29.97
C MET A 548 -14.27 5.03 -28.76
N LEU A 549 -13.43 6.06 -28.65
CA LEU A 549 -13.68 7.23 -27.80
C LEU A 549 -14.28 8.36 -28.64
N VAL A 550 -15.06 9.21 -27.99
CA VAL A 550 -15.54 10.49 -28.53
C VAL A 550 -15.08 11.63 -27.65
N ASN A 551 -14.80 12.78 -28.25
CA ASN A 551 -14.56 14.02 -27.53
C ASN A 551 -15.90 14.75 -27.29
N LYS A 552 -16.29 14.93 -26.03
CA LYS A 552 -17.49 15.69 -25.64
C LYS A 552 -17.26 17.20 -25.47
N GLY A 553 -16.11 17.69 -25.93
CA GLY A 553 -15.67 19.07 -25.72
C GLY A 553 -15.14 19.30 -24.30
N GLY A 554 -14.62 20.49 -24.02
CA GLY A 554 -14.08 20.86 -22.72
C GLY A 554 -12.56 20.78 -22.64
N SER A 555 -12.04 20.37 -21.47
CA SER A 555 -10.61 20.43 -21.16
C SER A 555 -10.20 19.39 -20.11
N GLY A 556 -8.89 19.21 -19.94
CA GLY A 556 -8.26 18.37 -18.90
C GLY A 556 -7.74 17.03 -19.37
N GLU A 557 -8.09 16.60 -20.60
CA GLU A 557 -7.75 15.25 -21.10
C GLU A 557 -7.17 15.34 -22.52
N MET A 558 -6.09 14.60 -22.77
CA MET A 558 -5.51 14.37 -24.10
C MET A 558 -6.17 13.13 -24.68
N ILE A 559 -6.73 13.24 -25.89
CA ILE A 559 -7.51 12.16 -26.51
C ILE A 559 -6.95 11.91 -27.89
N ASN A 560 -6.55 10.67 -28.15
CA ASN A 560 -6.28 10.19 -29.49
C ASN A 560 -7.54 9.54 -30.05
N LEU A 561 -8.04 10.05 -31.18
CA LEU A 561 -9.27 9.57 -31.84
C LEU A 561 -8.97 8.65 -33.04
N ALA A 562 -7.79 8.04 -33.10
CA ALA A 562 -7.43 7.08 -34.14
C ALA A 562 -8.44 5.93 -34.18
N ALA A 563 -8.94 5.55 -35.36
CA ALA A 563 -9.92 4.47 -35.49
C ALA A 563 -9.26 3.09 -35.72
N LYS A 564 -8.07 3.08 -36.32
CA LYS A 564 -7.24 1.89 -36.55
C LYS A 564 -5.76 2.27 -36.54
N HIS A 565 -4.91 1.25 -36.58
CA HIS A 565 -3.47 1.42 -36.68
C HIS A 565 -3.08 2.24 -37.94
N GLY A 566 -2.21 3.23 -37.75
CA GLY A 566 -1.71 4.15 -38.78
C GLY A 566 -2.56 5.40 -38.99
N ASP A 567 -3.73 5.52 -38.35
CA ASP A 567 -4.64 6.67 -38.55
C ASP A 567 -4.21 7.95 -37.82
N SER A 568 -3.24 7.85 -36.92
CA SER A 568 -2.68 8.94 -36.14
C SER A 568 -1.19 8.69 -35.91
N ILE A 569 -0.55 9.53 -35.10
CA ILE A 569 0.89 9.59 -34.89
C ILE A 569 1.21 9.73 -33.40
N ASP A 570 2.41 9.31 -33.00
CA ASP A 570 2.85 9.39 -31.62
C ASP A 570 3.06 10.85 -31.20
N ILE A 571 2.87 11.14 -29.91
CA ILE A 571 3.03 12.47 -29.33
C ILE A 571 3.98 12.43 -28.13
N PHE A 572 4.87 13.39 -28.01
CA PHE A 572 5.86 13.46 -26.94
C PHE A 572 6.00 14.87 -26.36
N SER A 573 6.38 14.95 -25.09
CA SER A 573 6.48 16.21 -24.36
C SER A 573 7.76 16.97 -24.69
N ASP A 574 7.72 18.31 -24.63
CA ASP A 574 8.92 19.15 -24.76
C ASP A 574 9.89 18.92 -23.59
N LYS A 575 9.31 18.78 -22.38
CA LYS A 575 10.07 18.62 -21.15
C LYS A 575 10.69 17.23 -21.09
N LYS A 576 11.97 17.19 -20.70
CA LYS A 576 12.75 15.96 -20.55
C LYS A 576 13.02 15.66 -19.08
N PHE A 577 13.07 14.39 -18.75
CA PHE A 577 13.27 13.87 -17.40
C PHE A 577 14.35 12.79 -17.40
N GLY A 578 15.06 12.65 -16.27
CA GLY A 578 15.96 11.53 -16.00
C GLY A 578 15.30 10.59 -15.00
N ASP A 579 15.94 10.38 -13.85
CA ASP A 579 15.33 9.67 -12.72
C ASP A 579 14.06 10.40 -12.26
N CYS A 580 12.95 9.68 -12.20
CA CYS A 580 11.67 10.26 -11.84
C CYS A 580 10.67 9.20 -11.38
N ARG A 581 9.60 9.70 -10.74
CA ARG A 581 8.33 9.02 -10.62
C ARG A 581 7.33 9.65 -11.56
N ILE A 582 6.58 8.83 -12.29
CA ILE A 582 5.51 9.25 -13.18
C ILE A 582 4.20 8.71 -12.62
N GLU A 583 3.20 9.57 -12.49
CA GLU A 583 1.84 9.23 -12.10
C GLU A 583 0.92 9.74 -13.21
N LEU A 584 0.08 8.89 -13.77
CA LEU A 584 -0.85 9.30 -14.82
C LEU A 584 -2.12 8.44 -14.82
N GLN A 585 -3.17 8.96 -15.43
CA GLN A 585 -4.39 8.21 -15.67
C GLN A 585 -4.63 8.03 -17.17
N LEU A 586 -5.19 6.88 -17.54
CA LEU A 586 -5.53 6.56 -18.92
C LEU A 586 -6.87 5.84 -19.04
N MET A 587 -7.54 6.02 -20.18
CA MET A 587 -8.77 5.32 -20.54
C MET A 587 -8.57 4.65 -21.90
N VAL A 588 -8.91 3.37 -21.96
CA VAL A 588 -8.80 2.54 -23.17
C VAL A 588 -10.20 1.99 -23.51
N PRO A 589 -10.70 2.18 -24.74
CA PRO A 589 -11.92 1.51 -25.21
C PRO A 589 -11.65 0.07 -25.63
N GLN A 590 -12.70 -0.67 -26.00
CA GLN A 590 -12.57 -2.10 -26.29
C GLN A 590 -11.58 -2.37 -27.43
N ASN A 591 -10.69 -3.35 -27.23
CA ASN A 591 -9.67 -3.80 -28.18
C ASN A 591 -8.66 -2.73 -28.65
N SER A 592 -8.53 -1.61 -27.95
CA SER A 592 -7.57 -0.57 -28.32
C SER A 592 -6.16 -0.83 -27.77
N ASN A 593 -5.17 -0.25 -28.43
CA ASN A 593 -3.74 -0.39 -28.16
C ASN A 593 -3.05 0.98 -28.23
N SER A 594 -2.10 1.21 -27.33
CA SER A 594 -1.24 2.38 -27.19
C SER A 594 -0.03 2.01 -26.31
N GLY A 595 0.75 2.98 -25.85
CA GLY A 595 1.92 2.74 -25.01
C GLY A 595 2.38 4.02 -24.33
N VAL A 596 2.92 3.87 -23.11
CA VAL A 596 3.59 4.95 -22.37
C VAL A 596 5.08 4.74 -22.45
N TYR A 597 5.79 5.64 -23.14
CA TYR A 597 7.23 5.57 -23.31
C TYR A 597 7.93 6.49 -22.32
N VAL A 598 8.50 5.89 -21.28
CA VAL A 598 9.33 6.60 -20.29
C VAL A 598 10.62 7.04 -20.95
N MET A 599 10.99 8.30 -20.75
CA MET A 599 12.11 8.94 -21.46
C MET A 599 12.00 8.91 -22.99
N GLY A 600 10.82 8.59 -23.54
CA GLY A 600 10.60 8.43 -24.97
C GLY A 600 11.18 7.14 -25.54
N GLU A 601 11.75 6.27 -24.71
CA GLU A 601 12.56 5.13 -25.16
C GLU A 601 12.21 3.81 -24.47
N TYR A 602 11.40 3.80 -23.39
CA TYR A 602 11.03 2.57 -22.67
C TYR A 602 9.52 2.45 -22.57
N GLU A 603 8.94 1.61 -23.41
CA GLU A 603 7.52 1.35 -23.47
C GLU A 603 7.00 0.49 -22.32
N ILE A 604 6.00 1.05 -21.64
CA ILE A 604 5.07 0.34 -20.77
C ILE A 604 3.74 0.26 -21.53
N GLN A 605 3.30 -0.96 -21.75
CA GLN A 605 2.25 -1.26 -22.70
C GLN A 605 0.87 -0.77 -22.24
N VAL A 606 0.06 -0.30 -23.19
CA VAL A 606 -1.35 0.05 -22.99
C VAL A 606 -2.22 -0.74 -23.93
N LEU A 607 -2.93 -1.75 -23.41
CA LEU A 607 -3.84 -2.58 -24.19
C LEU A 607 -5.16 -2.77 -23.43
N ASP A 608 -6.28 -2.91 -24.14
CA ASP A 608 -7.44 -3.55 -23.54
C ASP A 608 -7.14 -5.02 -23.21
N SER A 609 -6.70 -5.25 -21.97
CA SER A 609 -6.48 -6.58 -21.39
C SER A 609 -7.59 -6.95 -20.38
N TRP A 610 -8.75 -6.27 -20.39
CA TRP A 610 -9.84 -6.59 -19.47
C TRP A 610 -10.34 -8.01 -19.68
N GLN A 611 -10.59 -8.74 -18.58
CA GLN A 611 -10.96 -10.17 -18.58
C GLN A 611 -9.96 -11.12 -19.25
N ARG A 612 -8.77 -10.63 -19.63
CA ARG A 612 -7.68 -11.52 -19.99
C ARG A 612 -7.30 -12.33 -18.76
N GLY A 613 -7.14 -13.64 -18.94
CA GLY A 613 -6.77 -14.56 -17.88
C GLY A 613 -5.38 -14.28 -17.29
N THR A 614 -4.85 -15.23 -16.55
CA THR A 614 -3.52 -15.14 -15.94
C THR A 614 -2.37 -15.34 -16.93
N GLU A 615 -2.65 -15.85 -18.13
CA GLU A 615 -1.68 -15.98 -19.23
C GLU A 615 -1.44 -14.64 -19.92
N LEU A 616 -0.61 -13.81 -19.28
CA LEU A 616 -0.25 -12.48 -19.78
C LEU A 616 0.99 -12.57 -20.66
N SER A 617 0.97 -11.77 -21.71
CA SER A 617 1.99 -11.72 -22.75
C SER A 617 2.72 -10.37 -22.72
N GLY A 618 3.81 -10.26 -23.48
CA GLY A 618 4.53 -8.99 -23.65
C GLY A 618 3.72 -7.88 -24.34
N GLY A 619 2.51 -8.18 -24.82
CA GLY A 619 1.59 -7.20 -25.41
C GLY A 619 0.48 -6.73 -24.47
N ASP A 620 0.40 -7.24 -23.25
CA ASP A 620 -0.67 -6.88 -22.30
C ASP A 620 -0.44 -5.59 -21.54
N MET A 621 -1.53 -4.95 -21.08
CA MET A 621 -1.47 -3.74 -20.27
C MET A 621 -0.46 -3.89 -19.13
N GLY A 622 0.54 -3.02 -19.15
CA GLY A 622 1.56 -2.95 -18.12
C GLY A 622 2.75 -3.85 -18.38
N ALA A 623 2.78 -4.63 -19.47
CA ALA A 623 4.01 -5.26 -19.95
C ALA A 623 5.10 -4.20 -20.18
N VAL A 624 6.34 -4.55 -19.91
CA VAL A 624 7.49 -3.74 -20.33
C VAL A 624 8.01 -4.37 -21.61
N TYR A 625 7.82 -3.67 -22.73
CA TYR A 625 8.00 -4.26 -24.06
C TYR A 625 9.42 -4.78 -24.26
N GLY A 626 9.55 -5.97 -24.83
CA GLY A 626 10.85 -6.63 -25.03
C GLY A 626 11.60 -7.02 -23.74
N ALA A 627 10.97 -6.88 -22.56
CA ALA A 627 11.59 -7.23 -21.27
C ALA A 627 10.74 -8.24 -20.47
N SER A 628 9.50 -7.91 -20.09
CA SER A 628 8.69 -8.80 -19.25
C SER A 628 7.18 -8.57 -19.44
N PRO A 629 6.35 -9.64 -19.51
CA PRO A 629 4.91 -9.51 -19.30
C PRO A 629 4.62 -8.99 -17.88
N PRO A 630 3.46 -8.36 -17.63
CA PRO A 630 3.09 -7.94 -16.29
C PRO A 630 2.88 -9.17 -15.39
N GLY A 631 3.28 -9.07 -14.12
CA GLY A 631 3.10 -10.18 -13.18
C GLY A 631 1.63 -10.52 -12.87
N ILE A 632 0.73 -9.55 -13.06
CA ILE A 632 -0.72 -9.70 -12.82
C ILE A 632 -1.53 -8.85 -13.81
N ASN A 633 -2.80 -9.22 -14.00
CA ASN A 633 -3.77 -8.39 -14.71
C ASN A 633 -4.50 -7.48 -13.71
N ALA A 634 -4.11 -6.21 -13.64
CA ALA A 634 -4.73 -5.22 -12.76
C ALA A 634 -5.66 -4.25 -13.51
N THR A 635 -6.12 -4.61 -14.71
CA THR A 635 -6.99 -3.75 -15.52
C THR A 635 -8.38 -3.61 -14.92
N ARG A 636 -8.98 -2.43 -15.10
CA ARG A 636 -10.43 -2.21 -15.03
C ARG A 636 -11.08 -2.37 -16.40
N LYS A 637 -12.42 -2.44 -16.41
CA LYS A 637 -13.25 -2.55 -17.63
C LYS A 637 -12.96 -1.42 -18.63
N PRO A 638 -13.04 -1.66 -19.95
CA PRO A 638 -12.90 -0.62 -20.96
C PRO A 638 -13.81 0.58 -20.70
N GLY A 639 -13.27 1.76 -20.95
CA GLY A 639 -13.94 3.03 -20.66
C GLY A 639 -13.85 3.50 -19.21
N GLN A 640 -13.29 2.70 -18.29
CA GLN A 640 -12.94 3.16 -16.95
C GLN A 640 -11.52 3.74 -16.93
N TRP A 641 -11.31 4.76 -16.11
CA TRP A 641 -9.98 5.32 -15.89
C TRP A 641 -9.11 4.34 -15.09
N GLN A 642 -7.94 4.05 -15.65
CA GLN A 642 -6.85 3.31 -15.03
C GLN A 642 -5.83 4.30 -14.47
N LYS A 643 -5.08 3.92 -13.43
CA LYS A 643 -3.97 4.71 -12.87
C LYS A 643 -2.66 3.96 -13.02
N TYR A 644 -1.68 4.58 -13.68
CA TYR A 644 -0.28 4.13 -13.64
C TYR A 644 0.54 4.91 -12.62
N VAL A 645 1.45 4.19 -11.98
CA VAL A 645 2.56 4.73 -11.20
C VAL A 645 3.84 4.05 -11.65
N ILE A 646 4.85 4.83 -12.03
CA ILE A 646 6.09 4.32 -12.59
C ILE A 646 7.27 5.00 -11.90
N ASP A 647 8.04 4.25 -11.12
CA ASP A 647 9.30 4.71 -10.56
C ASP A 647 10.44 4.26 -11.49
N PHE A 648 11.15 5.23 -12.08
CA PHE A 648 12.13 4.98 -13.12
C PHE A 648 13.50 5.58 -12.78
N ARG A 649 14.55 4.82 -13.10
CA ARG A 649 15.94 5.24 -13.06
C ARG A 649 16.50 5.25 -14.47
N ALA A 650 16.96 6.41 -14.92
CA ALA A 650 17.59 6.62 -16.22
C ALA A 650 18.90 5.82 -16.38
N PRO A 651 19.32 5.50 -17.62
CA PRO A 651 20.65 4.94 -17.83
C PRO A 651 21.73 5.95 -17.41
N ARG A 652 22.91 5.46 -17.03
CA ARG A 652 24.03 6.30 -16.54
C ARG A 652 25.15 6.37 -17.54
N PHE A 653 25.66 7.57 -17.73
CA PHE A 653 26.78 7.88 -18.59
C PHE A 653 27.94 8.45 -17.74
N ASP A 654 29.15 8.35 -18.25
CA ASP A 654 30.32 9.04 -17.68
C ASP A 654 30.43 10.48 -18.23
N SER A 655 31.45 11.21 -17.77
CA SER A 655 31.69 12.60 -18.18
C SER A 655 32.07 12.74 -19.66
N SER A 656 32.48 11.65 -20.33
CA SER A 656 32.76 11.62 -21.77
C SER A 656 31.50 11.36 -22.60
N GLY A 657 30.36 11.09 -21.95
CA GLY A 657 29.12 10.72 -22.63
C GLY A 657 29.02 9.25 -23.00
N LYS A 658 29.93 8.38 -22.52
CA LYS A 658 29.85 6.93 -22.74
C LYS A 658 28.99 6.28 -21.66
N LYS A 659 28.14 5.33 -22.05
CA LYS A 659 27.29 4.57 -21.11
C LYS A 659 28.19 3.78 -20.15
N ARG A 660 27.90 3.87 -18.85
CA ARG A 660 28.62 3.10 -17.83
C ARG A 660 28.36 1.60 -18.05
N SER A 661 29.35 0.77 -17.77
CA SER A 661 29.24 -0.68 -17.94
C SER A 661 28.37 -1.34 -16.86
N GLY A 662 27.86 -2.53 -17.19
CA GLY A 662 27.12 -3.40 -16.27
C GLY A 662 25.78 -2.82 -15.81
N ARG A 663 25.19 -3.48 -14.80
CA ARG A 663 23.85 -3.15 -14.26
C ARG A 663 23.74 -1.69 -13.78
N ARG A 664 24.83 -1.09 -13.30
CA ARG A 664 24.85 0.30 -12.81
C ARG A 664 24.64 1.33 -13.92
N GLY A 665 24.99 1.01 -15.17
CA GLY A 665 24.78 1.88 -16.33
C GLY A 665 23.41 1.75 -16.99
N LYS A 666 22.70 0.66 -16.76
CA LYS A 666 21.40 0.36 -17.39
C LYS A 666 20.26 1.14 -16.75
N ALA A 667 19.24 1.43 -17.56
CA ALA A 667 17.97 1.95 -17.07
C ALA A 667 17.22 0.89 -16.27
N ARG A 668 16.39 1.34 -15.32
CA ARG A 668 15.62 0.43 -14.46
C ARG A 668 14.22 0.96 -14.21
N LEU A 669 13.23 0.09 -14.37
CA LEU A 669 11.88 0.28 -13.87
C LEU A 669 11.91 -0.24 -12.44
N LEU A 670 12.09 0.68 -11.49
CA LEU A 670 12.21 0.32 -10.07
C LEU A 670 10.88 -0.23 -9.56
N ARG A 671 9.77 0.33 -10.03
CA ARG A 671 8.41 -0.12 -9.73
C ARG A 671 7.45 0.33 -10.82
N VAL A 672 6.52 -0.54 -11.21
CA VAL A 672 5.40 -0.20 -12.08
C VAL A 672 4.14 -0.72 -11.41
N GLU A 673 3.17 0.16 -11.18
CA GLU A 673 1.86 -0.19 -10.61
C GLU A 673 0.75 0.21 -11.55
N LEU A 674 -0.28 -0.63 -11.62
CA LEU A 674 -1.55 -0.33 -12.27
C LEU A 674 -2.66 -0.50 -11.23
N ASN A 675 -3.47 0.54 -11.04
CA ASN A 675 -4.59 0.56 -10.09
C ASN A 675 -4.19 0.10 -8.67
N ASP A 676 -3.09 0.68 -8.17
CA ASP A 676 -2.51 0.41 -6.85
C ASP A 676 -2.00 -1.03 -6.65
N GLN A 677 -1.90 -1.82 -7.73
CA GLN A 677 -1.29 -3.14 -7.73
C GLN A 677 0.06 -3.14 -8.45
N VAL A 678 1.06 -3.76 -7.84
CA VAL A 678 2.42 -3.85 -8.38
C VAL A 678 2.47 -4.86 -9.52
N LEU A 679 2.94 -4.42 -10.69
CA LEU A 679 3.14 -5.26 -11.88
C LEU A 679 4.59 -5.71 -12.06
N HIS A 680 5.53 -4.82 -11.74
CA HIS A 680 6.97 -5.02 -11.89
C HIS A 680 7.73 -4.36 -10.76
N GLU A 681 8.81 -5.00 -10.29
CA GLU A 681 9.77 -4.40 -9.38
C GLU A 681 11.20 -4.66 -9.83
N ASN A 682 12.05 -3.64 -9.71
CA ASN A 682 13.48 -3.71 -9.96
C ASN A 682 13.93 -4.22 -11.34
N LEU A 683 13.05 -4.18 -12.34
CA LEU A 683 13.30 -4.63 -13.70
C LEU A 683 14.39 -3.79 -14.36
N THR A 684 15.37 -4.46 -14.96
CA THR A 684 16.51 -3.81 -15.63
C THR A 684 16.30 -3.87 -17.14
N MET A 685 16.48 -2.74 -17.82
CA MET A 685 16.39 -2.67 -19.28
C MET A 685 17.76 -2.87 -19.90
N ASP A 686 17.87 -3.85 -20.79
CA ASP A 686 19.13 -4.12 -21.50
C ASP A 686 19.44 -3.05 -22.55
N LYS A 687 18.40 -2.52 -23.20
CA LYS A 687 18.41 -1.47 -24.22
C LYS A 687 17.07 -0.73 -24.27
N GLU A 688 16.99 0.34 -25.05
CA GLU A 688 15.74 1.00 -25.42
C GLU A 688 14.75 0.05 -26.13
N THR A 689 13.46 0.34 -26.01
CA THR A 689 12.40 -0.37 -26.73
C THR A 689 12.29 0.15 -28.17
N PRO A 690 11.84 -0.68 -29.12
CA PRO A 690 11.53 -0.22 -30.47
C PRO A 690 10.49 0.91 -30.46
N GLY A 691 10.45 1.72 -31.50
CA GLY A 691 9.45 2.79 -31.64
C GLY A 691 9.73 4.07 -30.84
N GLY A 692 10.81 4.12 -30.06
CA GLY A 692 11.22 5.30 -29.28
C GLY A 692 11.45 6.57 -30.12
N VAL A 693 11.52 7.73 -29.45
CA VAL A 693 11.62 9.06 -30.09
C VAL A 693 12.93 9.19 -30.86
N ALA A 694 14.05 8.91 -30.21
CA ALA A 694 15.39 9.00 -30.77
C ALA A 694 15.95 7.63 -31.17
N GLY A 695 15.39 6.53 -30.65
CA GLY A 695 15.87 5.17 -30.91
C GLY A 695 17.26 4.92 -30.33
N LYS A 696 17.61 5.63 -29.25
CA LYS A 696 18.87 5.49 -28.52
C LYS A 696 18.75 6.00 -27.09
N GLU A 697 19.47 5.37 -26.18
CA GLU A 697 19.52 5.79 -24.78
C GLU A 697 20.22 7.15 -24.58
N SER A 698 19.75 7.89 -23.59
CA SER A 698 20.35 9.16 -23.16
C SER A 698 20.19 9.34 -21.64
N PRO A 699 20.89 10.30 -20.98
CA PRO A 699 20.70 10.58 -19.55
C PRO A 699 19.33 11.15 -19.19
N GLY A 700 18.58 11.68 -20.16
CA GLY A 700 17.24 12.22 -19.96
C GLY A 700 16.46 12.40 -21.27
N GLY A 701 15.15 12.19 -21.24
CA GLY A 701 14.29 12.16 -22.43
C GLY A 701 12.85 12.55 -22.13
N PRO A 702 12.01 12.77 -23.16
CA PRO A 702 10.63 13.21 -23.02
C PRO A 702 9.73 12.11 -22.44
N LEU A 703 8.46 12.41 -22.13
CA LEU A 703 7.44 11.36 -22.06
C LEU A 703 6.77 11.26 -23.42
N MET A 704 6.55 10.06 -23.95
CA MET A 704 5.83 9.85 -25.21
C MET A 704 4.63 8.92 -25.02
N PHE A 705 3.55 9.19 -25.76
CA PHE A 705 2.39 8.33 -25.88
C PHE A 705 2.25 7.84 -27.32
N GLN A 706 2.08 6.54 -27.48
CA GLN A 706 1.88 5.92 -28.79
C GLN A 706 0.47 6.24 -29.30
N GLY A 707 0.39 6.96 -30.42
CA GLY A 707 -0.86 7.42 -30.99
C GLY A 707 -1.25 6.68 -32.27
N ASN A 708 -0.31 5.98 -32.90
CA ASN A 708 -0.56 5.33 -34.18
C ASN A 708 -1.23 3.95 -34.09
N HIS A 709 -1.64 3.47 -32.92
CA HIS A 709 -2.21 2.10 -32.76
C HIS A 709 -3.73 2.07 -32.56
N GLY A 710 -4.29 3.02 -31.81
CA GLY A 710 -5.72 3.03 -31.51
C GLY A 710 -6.16 4.18 -30.62
N PRO A 711 -7.47 4.29 -30.35
CA PRO A 711 -8.03 5.37 -29.56
C PRO A 711 -7.69 5.21 -28.07
N VAL A 712 -7.26 6.29 -27.43
CA VAL A 712 -6.86 6.31 -26.01
C VAL A 712 -7.01 7.71 -25.45
N ALA A 713 -7.27 7.84 -24.14
CA ALA A 713 -7.21 9.12 -23.46
C ALA A 713 -6.25 9.09 -22.28
N TYR A 714 -5.56 10.21 -22.04
CA TYR A 714 -4.65 10.42 -20.92
C TYR A 714 -5.02 11.69 -20.16
N ARG A 715 -4.86 11.66 -18.83
CA ARG A 715 -5.03 12.84 -17.97
C ARG A 715 -4.17 12.75 -16.72
N ASN A 716 -4.10 13.87 -15.98
CA ASN A 716 -3.41 13.98 -14.70
C ASN A 716 -1.96 13.46 -14.78
N ILE A 717 -1.24 13.87 -15.83
CA ILE A 717 0.12 13.39 -16.11
C ILE A 717 1.10 14.20 -15.26
N ILE A 718 1.60 13.58 -14.20
CA ILE A 718 2.46 14.19 -13.19
C ILE A 718 3.81 13.49 -13.20
N VAL A 719 4.88 14.28 -13.21
CA VAL A 719 6.24 13.77 -13.09
C VAL A 719 6.92 14.41 -11.88
N LYS A 720 7.48 13.58 -11.00
CA LYS A 720 8.26 13.99 -9.83
C LYS A 720 9.72 13.59 -10.05
N PRO A 721 10.62 14.52 -10.42
CA PRO A 721 12.04 14.21 -10.59
C PRO A 721 12.66 13.75 -9.26
N VAL A 722 13.64 12.84 -9.30
CA VAL A 722 14.45 12.53 -8.11
C VAL A 722 15.34 13.72 -7.77
N LYS A 723 15.45 14.07 -6.48
CA LYS A 723 16.36 15.12 -6.00
C LYS A 723 17.81 14.70 -6.28
N LYS A 724 18.58 15.64 -6.83
CA LYS A 724 20.01 15.42 -7.14
C LYS A 724 20.87 15.54 -5.90
#